data_AF-A0A7I4Z6I4-F1
#
_entry.id   AF-A0A7I4Z6I4-F1
#
_cell.length_a   1.000
_cell.length_b   1.000
_cell.length_c   1.000
_cell.angle_alpha   90.00
_cell.angle_beta   90.00
_cell.angle_gamma   90.00
#
_symmetry.space_group_name_H-M   'P 1'
#
loop_
_entity.id
_entity.type
_entity.pdbx_description
1 polymer ?
#
loop_
_entity_poly.entity_id
_entity_poly.type
_entity_poly.pdbx_seq_one_letter_code
_entity_poly.pdbx_strand_id
1 'polypeptide(L)'
;MPRFQEDRTWKLLRDVPPHMFGLVREALALRQKIVLTRQSLLFLQRCKSTAVFPRFITNKKLGSICNLDEDHPRIVNIYRNILGVAVKQKQYILYSSLLKCKAKEESCRRLLSDRCWKAIERGSKEVCDSIRSRAKATLCAKYNTLRSEKHRNGPCNRTDSSTNHQYETMTTLGVNNALNQARVTLIGGTTISEKAVDLLNLGPSFSIAQGVGPSTYRQVVTGLHRLRDQLRRSAVRKESQRASTESMLSSIPFPCSFYKEPEPSPVQDVKFRVLSSGVLEIFRRHGRERFSNMTNAQWEGLREMRKRVAEGEIRLSVSDKGGEFVVLPRSLDREITELHLSDTSVYSHSTEKTFLTQCHRLNALWISIGKTAKLDRRLISRLKLDTPLCPVFYSLIKTHKLSNGGENSVNASDYKIRPIISCVGGPTDRISWFLNKIVGQLLRYVPSHLPNTNEFLARLRSCRLQENCVVESFDVTALYTNVNNDEALQAVSEMLDEHGTEIVTFGLSKVHIMTLIKECLSCNIFKWSGQYFSQNRGLAMGQRLAPVLAICFMSRVERPVIARMPIMYCRYIDDCCVITSTQQEMDELFTILNRQSQYIKFTREVPHEGWLPYLNTQINISSGRYNVKWYRKGSSKNILLHSKSAHPEAVKRAVVRNMYRTATGVCTGEVEREESRKLASGIATLNGYGTKQRKSGSKGHPLRNHENMVHLRLPFISDKVSAEVRQCIARADLANDVVLINVPSDNIKRLLIRNRLYDRACATDNCVICPFGRSGDCTQRGTVYQLQCSACGEIYIGETGRMLGIRVKEHLAGKRRGSLLTPLGKHRLEDHQGEDFDIKCKILAYENEIGARKILQALYIRERNPELNNRSECIAITSELLPFIPFCGL
;
A
#
# COMPACT_ATOMS: atom_id res chain seq x y z
N MET A 1 -17.22 -20.26 11.23
CA MET A 1 -18.33 -21.15 11.67
C MET A 1 -17.77 -22.42 12.31
N PRO A 2 -18.48 -23.09 13.24
CA PRO A 2 -18.11 -24.41 13.72
C PRO A 2 -18.18 -25.43 12.57
N ARG A 3 -17.14 -26.26 12.40
CA ARG A 3 -17.13 -27.37 11.43
C ARG A 3 -17.34 -28.69 12.16
N PHE A 4 -18.11 -29.59 11.56
CA PHE A 4 -18.23 -30.96 12.05
C PHE A 4 -16.93 -31.75 11.77
N GLN A 5 -16.65 -32.73 12.62
CA GLN A 5 -15.49 -33.62 12.51
C GLN A 5 -15.78 -34.84 11.62
N GLU A 6 -17.06 -35.18 11.43
CA GLU A 6 -17.49 -36.25 10.54
C GLU A 6 -18.61 -35.76 9.63
N ASP A 7 -18.50 -36.01 8.32
CA ASP A 7 -19.46 -35.52 7.33
C ASP A 7 -20.87 -36.08 7.50
N ARG A 8 -20.99 -37.29 8.07
CA ARG A 8 -22.31 -37.86 8.42
C ARG A 8 -23.08 -37.05 9.47
N THR A 9 -22.43 -36.11 10.18
CA THR A 9 -23.13 -35.18 11.09
C THR A 9 -24.13 -34.29 10.34
N TRP A 10 -23.85 -33.97 9.06
CA TRP A 10 -24.75 -33.19 8.23
C TRP A 10 -26.09 -33.89 7.99
N LYS A 11 -26.13 -35.23 8.02
CA LYS A 11 -27.37 -36.01 7.88
C LYS A 11 -28.36 -35.73 9.03
N LEU A 12 -27.87 -35.34 10.21
CA LEU A 12 -28.69 -35.00 11.36
C LEU A 12 -29.41 -33.64 11.22
N LEU A 13 -29.09 -32.85 10.18
CA LEU A 13 -29.72 -31.55 9.95
C LEU A 13 -30.85 -31.60 8.92
N ARG A 14 -31.16 -32.78 8.35
CA ARG A 14 -32.11 -32.93 7.24
C ARG A 14 -33.51 -32.41 7.58
N ASP A 15 -33.99 -32.73 8.78
CA ASP A 15 -35.36 -32.42 9.23
C ASP A 15 -35.41 -31.18 10.14
N VAL A 16 -34.37 -30.34 10.10
CA VAL A 16 -34.30 -29.09 10.87
C VAL A 16 -34.86 -27.94 10.03
N PRO A 17 -35.62 -26.98 10.59
CA PRO A 17 -36.01 -25.79 9.85
C PRO A 17 -34.79 -24.90 9.48
N PRO A 18 -34.71 -24.30 8.28
CA PRO A 18 -33.54 -23.50 7.85
C PRO A 18 -33.14 -22.37 8.80
N HIS A 19 -34.11 -21.70 9.43
CA HIS A 19 -33.84 -20.64 10.42
C HIS A 19 -33.20 -21.17 11.71
N MET A 20 -33.33 -22.46 12.00
CA MET A 20 -32.77 -23.14 13.18
C MET A 20 -31.43 -23.86 12.91
N PHE A 21 -31.00 -23.95 11.65
CA PHE A 21 -29.74 -24.61 11.26
C PHE A 21 -28.53 -24.08 12.03
N GLY A 22 -28.47 -22.77 12.24
CA GLY A 22 -27.37 -22.14 12.97
C GLY A 22 -27.23 -22.67 14.39
N LEU A 23 -28.36 -22.79 15.11
CA LEU A 23 -28.40 -23.22 16.50
C LEU A 23 -28.04 -24.70 16.65
N VAL A 24 -28.68 -25.59 15.87
CA VAL A 24 -28.45 -27.04 15.94
C VAL A 24 -27.03 -27.39 15.54
N ARG A 25 -26.50 -26.74 14.49
CA ARG A 25 -25.12 -26.93 14.05
C ARG A 25 -24.11 -26.51 15.13
N GLU A 26 -24.38 -25.43 15.86
CA GLU A 26 -23.54 -25.00 16.99
C GLU A 26 -23.56 -26.01 18.13
N ALA A 27 -24.73 -26.54 18.50
CA ALA A 27 -24.86 -27.56 19.54
C ALA A 27 -24.10 -28.86 19.18
N LEU A 28 -24.33 -29.39 17.97
CA LEU A 28 -23.67 -30.61 17.49
C LEU A 28 -22.14 -30.47 17.39
N ALA A 29 -21.65 -29.32 16.91
CA ALA A 29 -20.21 -29.07 16.84
C ALA A 29 -19.56 -28.94 18.22
N LEU A 30 -20.27 -28.36 19.20
CA LEU A 30 -19.82 -28.28 20.58
C LEU A 30 -19.75 -29.68 21.23
N ARG A 31 -20.75 -30.54 21.01
CA ARG A 31 -20.74 -31.95 21.49
C ARG A 31 -19.48 -32.70 21.02
N GLN A 32 -19.17 -32.61 19.73
CA GLN A 32 -17.97 -33.26 19.17
C GLN A 32 -16.67 -32.71 19.75
N LYS A 33 -16.59 -31.38 19.92
CA LYS A 33 -15.43 -30.72 20.52
C LYS A 33 -15.22 -31.14 21.98
N ILE A 34 -16.29 -31.31 22.75
CA ILE A 34 -16.25 -31.79 24.14
C ILE A 34 -15.63 -33.19 24.18
N VAL A 35 -16.07 -34.10 23.31
CA VAL A 35 -15.54 -35.48 23.24
C VAL A 35 -14.03 -35.47 22.99
N LEU A 36 -13.56 -34.73 21.98
CA LEU A 36 -12.14 -34.62 21.66
C LEU A 36 -11.32 -33.98 22.80
N THR A 37 -11.89 -32.97 23.45
CA THR A 37 -11.24 -32.29 24.57
C THR A 37 -11.13 -33.21 25.79
N ARG A 38 -12.15 -34.03 26.07
CA ARG A 38 -12.10 -35.07 27.11
C ARG A 38 -11.00 -36.10 26.84
N GLN A 39 -10.92 -36.63 25.61
CA GLN A 39 -9.87 -37.59 25.26
C GLN A 39 -8.46 -36.98 25.35
N SER A 40 -8.30 -35.74 24.91
CA SER A 40 -7.03 -35.00 25.06
C SER A 40 -6.65 -34.77 26.52
N LEU A 41 -7.63 -34.49 27.38
CA LEU A 41 -7.41 -34.29 28.82
C LEU A 41 -6.97 -35.59 29.49
N LEU A 42 -7.64 -36.71 29.20
CA LEU A 42 -7.25 -38.04 29.70
C LEU A 42 -5.83 -38.41 29.27
N PHE A 43 -5.44 -38.13 28.02
CA PHE A 43 -4.07 -38.31 27.55
C PHE A 43 -3.06 -37.49 28.35
N LEU A 44 -3.32 -36.20 28.58
CA LEU A 44 -2.41 -35.33 29.36
C LEU A 44 -2.34 -35.73 30.84
N GLN A 45 -3.46 -36.16 31.44
CA GLN A 45 -3.50 -36.68 32.80
C GLN A 45 -2.67 -37.97 32.92
N ARG A 46 -2.78 -38.87 31.94
CA ARG A 46 -1.96 -40.08 31.86
C ARG A 46 -0.48 -39.75 31.72
N CYS A 47 -0.11 -38.80 30.86
CA CYS A 47 1.26 -38.28 30.75
C CYS A 47 1.78 -37.71 32.07
N LYS A 48 0.92 -37.01 32.82
CA LYS A 48 1.27 -36.43 34.12
C LYS A 48 1.51 -37.49 35.18
N SER A 49 0.65 -38.52 35.25
CA SER A 49 0.78 -39.60 36.25
C SER A 49 1.98 -40.51 36.00
N THR A 50 2.44 -40.63 34.74
CA THR A 50 3.54 -41.53 34.37
C THR A 50 4.86 -40.79 34.09
N ALA A 51 4.91 -39.48 34.34
CA ALA A 51 6.06 -38.61 34.06
C ALA A 51 6.60 -38.79 32.62
N VAL A 52 5.68 -38.84 31.65
CA VAL A 52 5.98 -38.87 30.21
C VAL A 52 5.61 -37.51 29.64
N PHE A 53 6.57 -36.81 29.05
CA PHE A 53 6.36 -35.47 28.51
C PHE A 53 5.97 -35.53 27.03
N PRO A 54 4.81 -34.98 26.61
CA PRO A 54 4.47 -34.91 25.20
C PRO A 54 5.47 -34.06 24.40
N ARG A 55 5.72 -34.41 23.12
CA ARG A 55 6.64 -33.68 22.23
C ARG A 55 6.45 -32.17 22.14
N PHE A 56 5.25 -31.63 22.37
CA PHE A 56 5.06 -30.17 22.38
C PHE A 56 5.71 -29.47 23.58
N ILE A 57 6.05 -30.23 24.63
CA ILE A 57 6.80 -29.80 25.80
C ILE A 57 8.29 -30.04 25.56
N THR A 58 8.70 -31.25 25.17
CA THR A 58 10.12 -31.61 25.00
C THR A 58 10.77 -30.98 23.76
N ASN A 59 10.03 -30.70 22.68
CA ASN A 59 10.57 -29.98 21.51
C ASN A 59 10.92 -28.50 21.82
N LYS A 60 10.66 -28.02 23.04
CA LYS A 60 11.11 -26.69 23.47
C LYS A 60 12.62 -26.65 23.75
N LYS A 61 13.28 -27.80 23.88
CA LYS A 61 14.72 -27.94 24.17
C LYS A 61 15.20 -26.98 25.26
N LEU A 62 14.50 -26.98 26.41
CA LEU A 62 14.74 -26.01 27.48
C LEU A 62 16.11 -26.22 28.14
N GLY A 63 16.63 -27.44 28.17
CA GLY A 63 17.99 -27.72 28.60
C GLY A 63 19.00 -27.01 27.70
N SER A 64 18.86 -27.16 26.37
CA SER A 64 19.75 -26.47 25.41
C SER A 64 19.68 -24.95 25.49
N ILE A 65 18.53 -24.38 25.87
CA ILE A 65 18.36 -22.93 26.07
C ILE A 65 19.02 -22.45 27.37
N CYS A 66 19.08 -23.32 28.39
CA CYS A 66 19.59 -23.01 29.72
C CYS A 66 21.01 -23.58 29.96
N ASN A 67 21.69 -24.11 28.94
CA ASN A 67 22.97 -24.82 29.04
C ASN A 67 22.95 -25.95 30.10
N LEU A 68 21.83 -26.66 30.21
CA LEU A 68 21.67 -27.83 31.09
C LEU A 68 21.25 -29.05 30.25
N ASP A 69 21.51 -30.25 30.76
CA ASP A 69 20.97 -31.47 30.16
C ASP A 69 19.42 -31.45 30.22
N GLU A 70 18.77 -32.03 29.22
CA GLU A 70 17.31 -32.15 29.17
C GLU A 70 16.77 -33.03 30.32
N ASP A 71 17.59 -33.96 30.81
CA ASP A 71 17.29 -34.82 31.96
C ASP A 71 17.63 -34.17 33.31
N HIS A 72 18.19 -32.95 33.32
CA HIS A 72 18.55 -32.25 34.55
C HIS A 72 17.30 -32.01 35.43
N PRO A 73 17.35 -32.24 36.76
CA PRO A 73 16.18 -32.18 37.64
C PRO A 73 15.39 -30.87 37.57
N ARG A 74 16.08 -29.74 37.39
CA ARG A 74 15.45 -28.41 37.21
C ARG A 74 14.66 -28.31 35.91
N ILE A 75 15.17 -28.85 34.80
CA ILE A 75 14.50 -28.84 33.49
C ILE A 75 13.28 -29.77 33.51
N VAL A 76 13.45 -30.97 34.06
CA VAL A 76 12.35 -31.93 34.27
C VAL A 76 11.24 -31.31 35.14
N ASN A 77 11.58 -30.54 36.18
CA ASN A 77 10.59 -29.84 37.01
C ASN A 77 9.82 -28.77 36.23
N ILE A 78 10.51 -28.01 35.36
CA ILE A 78 9.87 -27.04 34.47
C ILE A 78 8.93 -27.75 33.49
N TYR A 79 9.32 -28.91 32.93
CA TYR A 79 8.44 -29.71 32.08
C TYR A 79 7.20 -30.23 32.81
N ARG A 80 7.32 -30.65 34.08
CA ARG A 80 6.16 -31.00 34.92
C ARG A 80 5.23 -29.80 35.12
N ASN A 81 5.79 -28.61 35.36
CA ASN A 81 4.99 -27.38 35.52
C ASN A 81 4.23 -27.02 34.24
N ILE A 82 4.90 -27.08 33.08
CA ILE A 82 4.27 -26.83 31.77
C ILE A 82 3.16 -27.85 31.51
N LEU A 83 3.38 -29.12 31.84
CA LEU A 83 2.37 -30.17 31.71
C LEU A 83 1.17 -29.91 32.63
N GLY A 84 1.43 -29.47 33.87
CA GLY A 84 0.39 -29.05 34.83
C GLY A 84 -0.46 -27.89 34.31
N VAL A 85 0.16 -26.87 33.73
CA VAL A 85 -0.54 -25.74 33.11
C VAL A 85 -1.36 -26.19 31.90
N ALA A 86 -0.83 -27.08 31.06
CA ALA A 86 -1.55 -27.61 29.90
C ALA A 86 -2.80 -28.41 30.32
N VAL A 87 -2.73 -29.20 31.39
CA VAL A 87 -3.88 -29.89 31.98
C VAL A 87 -4.93 -28.89 32.46
N LYS A 88 -4.54 -27.88 33.26
CA LYS A 88 -5.47 -26.83 33.74
C LYS A 88 -6.14 -26.08 32.60
N GLN A 89 -5.38 -25.70 31.58
CA GLN A 89 -5.92 -25.01 30.41
C GLN A 89 -6.94 -25.88 29.65
N LYS A 90 -6.69 -27.19 29.52
CA LYS A 90 -7.64 -28.12 28.88
C LYS A 90 -8.90 -28.33 29.73
N GLN A 91 -8.78 -28.39 31.06
CA GLN A 91 -9.93 -28.42 31.97
C GLN A 91 -10.82 -27.18 31.81
N TYR A 92 -10.22 -25.98 31.77
CA TYR A 92 -10.97 -24.74 31.55
C TYR A 92 -11.71 -24.73 30.20
N ILE A 93 -11.03 -25.16 29.12
CA ILE A 93 -11.65 -25.26 27.79
C ILE A 93 -12.82 -26.26 27.80
N LEU A 94 -12.66 -27.39 28.48
CA LEU A 94 -13.70 -28.40 28.63
C LEU A 94 -14.92 -27.84 29.37
N TYR A 95 -14.70 -27.20 30.53
CA TYR A 95 -15.76 -26.59 31.33
C TYR A 95 -16.54 -25.51 30.55
N SER A 96 -15.82 -24.57 29.93
CA SER A 96 -16.45 -23.51 29.11
C SER A 96 -17.22 -24.09 27.91
N SER A 97 -16.71 -25.16 27.29
CA SER A 97 -17.40 -25.81 26.17
C SER A 97 -18.65 -26.56 26.63
N LEU A 98 -18.60 -27.23 27.78
CA LEU A 98 -19.76 -27.91 28.40
C LEU A 98 -20.88 -26.91 28.71
N LEU A 99 -20.56 -25.77 29.33
CA LEU A 99 -21.55 -24.74 29.67
C LEU A 99 -22.24 -24.20 28.41
N LYS A 100 -21.46 -23.89 27.37
CA LYS A 100 -21.98 -23.42 26.08
C LYS A 100 -22.83 -24.48 25.37
N CYS A 101 -22.42 -25.75 25.43
CA CYS A 101 -23.15 -26.84 24.82
C CYS A 101 -24.51 -27.04 25.51
N LYS A 102 -24.52 -27.06 26.84
CA LYS A 102 -25.74 -27.17 27.64
C LYS A 102 -26.76 -26.08 27.30
N ALA A 103 -26.33 -24.81 27.29
CA ALA A 103 -27.20 -23.69 26.94
C ALA A 103 -27.77 -23.80 25.51
N LYS A 104 -26.97 -24.27 24.55
CA LYS A 104 -27.40 -24.42 23.15
C LYS A 104 -28.35 -25.61 22.98
N GLU A 105 -28.12 -26.70 23.69
CA GLU A 105 -29.01 -27.87 23.70
C GLU A 105 -30.35 -27.56 24.37
N GLU A 106 -30.37 -26.77 25.44
CA GLU A 106 -31.61 -26.28 26.07
C GLU A 106 -32.40 -25.37 25.12
N SER A 107 -31.73 -24.51 24.35
CA SER A 107 -32.41 -23.75 23.30
C SER A 107 -32.92 -24.63 22.16
N CYS A 108 -32.21 -25.69 21.77
CA CYS A 108 -32.69 -26.64 20.77
C CYS A 108 -33.93 -27.41 21.27
N ARG A 109 -33.93 -27.85 22.53
CA ARG A 109 -35.06 -28.55 23.15
C ARG A 109 -36.32 -27.67 23.24
N ARG A 110 -36.15 -26.35 23.43
CA ARG A 110 -37.27 -25.40 23.48
C ARG A 110 -37.84 -25.05 22.10
N LEU A 111 -37.01 -25.06 21.06
CA LEU A 111 -37.35 -24.48 19.75
C LEU A 111 -37.57 -25.53 18.65
N LEU A 112 -37.28 -26.80 18.92
CA LEU A 112 -37.56 -27.92 18.00
C LEU A 112 -38.64 -28.82 18.59
N SER A 113 -39.37 -29.54 17.74
CA SER A 113 -40.28 -30.57 18.21
C SER A 113 -39.52 -31.66 18.96
N ASP A 114 -40.15 -32.21 20.00
CA ASP A 114 -39.56 -33.27 20.83
C ASP A 114 -39.10 -34.48 20.01
N ARG A 115 -39.86 -34.84 18.98
CA ARG A 115 -39.50 -35.92 18.05
C ARG A 115 -38.23 -35.60 17.26
N CYS A 116 -38.12 -34.38 16.73
CA CYS A 116 -36.96 -33.94 15.94
C CYS A 116 -35.69 -33.85 16.82
N TRP A 117 -35.78 -33.23 17.99
CA TRP A 117 -34.61 -33.09 18.87
C TRP A 117 -34.14 -34.44 19.44
N LYS A 118 -35.06 -35.34 19.83
CA LYS A 118 -34.68 -36.70 20.29
C LYS A 118 -33.98 -37.51 19.20
N ALA A 119 -34.39 -37.38 17.93
CA ALA A 119 -33.73 -38.03 16.80
C ALA A 119 -32.30 -37.49 16.59
N ILE A 120 -32.14 -36.16 16.60
CA ILE A 120 -30.84 -35.49 16.47
C ILE A 120 -29.92 -35.86 17.64
N GLU A 121 -30.45 -35.87 18.86
CA GLU A 121 -29.70 -36.23 20.05
C GLU A 121 -29.20 -37.68 20.00
N ARG A 122 -30.06 -38.62 19.58
CA ARG A 122 -29.69 -40.04 19.41
C ARG A 122 -28.60 -40.21 18.36
N GLY A 123 -28.79 -39.70 17.15
CA GLY A 123 -27.79 -39.81 16.09
C GLY A 123 -26.49 -39.07 16.43
N SER A 124 -26.56 -37.99 17.22
CA SER A 124 -25.38 -37.30 17.72
C SER A 124 -24.55 -38.13 18.70
N LYS A 125 -25.16 -39.05 19.47
CA LYS A 125 -24.44 -39.93 20.39
C LYS A 125 -23.56 -40.91 19.61
N GLU A 126 -24.11 -41.57 18.59
CA GLU A 126 -23.38 -42.51 17.72
C GLU A 126 -22.17 -41.85 17.03
N VAL A 127 -22.36 -40.65 16.48
CA VAL A 127 -21.27 -39.86 15.88
C VAL A 127 -20.20 -39.52 16.93
N CYS A 128 -20.62 -39.08 18.12
CA CYS A 128 -19.70 -38.77 19.22
C CYS A 128 -18.94 -40.00 19.72
N ASP A 129 -19.56 -41.18 19.72
CA ASP A 129 -18.94 -42.42 20.18
C ASP A 129 -17.85 -42.90 19.21
N SER A 130 -18.09 -42.80 17.90
CA SER A 130 -17.07 -43.01 16.87
C SER A 130 -15.88 -42.06 17.00
N ILE A 131 -16.15 -40.75 17.16
CA ILE A 131 -15.11 -39.75 17.36
C ILE A 131 -14.30 -40.06 18.63
N ARG A 132 -14.98 -40.49 19.71
CA ARG A 132 -14.33 -40.88 20.96
C ARG A 132 -13.39 -42.06 20.76
N SER A 133 -13.86 -43.12 20.10
CA SER A 133 -13.09 -44.34 19.85
C SER A 133 -11.83 -44.03 19.01
N ARG A 134 -11.99 -43.31 17.90
CA ARG A 134 -10.87 -42.91 17.03
C ARG A 134 -9.85 -42.04 17.77
N ALA A 135 -10.31 -41.03 18.50
CA ALA A 135 -9.43 -40.16 19.26
C ALA A 135 -8.70 -40.90 20.39
N LYS A 136 -9.38 -41.82 21.07
CA LYS A 136 -8.76 -42.69 22.10
C LYS A 136 -7.66 -43.55 21.47
N ALA A 137 -7.93 -44.23 20.36
CA ALA A 137 -6.96 -45.06 19.65
C ALA A 137 -5.72 -44.25 19.23
N THR A 138 -5.90 -43.10 18.58
CA THR A 138 -4.78 -42.23 18.16
C THR A 138 -3.95 -41.73 19.34
N LEU A 139 -4.60 -41.32 20.44
CA LEU A 139 -3.89 -40.81 21.62
C LEU A 139 -3.20 -41.93 22.41
N CYS A 140 -3.77 -43.14 22.44
CA CYS A 140 -3.10 -44.32 22.99
C CYS A 140 -1.86 -44.70 22.19
N ALA A 141 -1.96 -44.76 20.85
CA ALA A 141 -0.80 -45.01 19.99
C ALA A 141 0.30 -43.96 20.23
N LYS A 142 -0.07 -42.67 20.29
CA LYS A 142 0.85 -41.58 20.59
C LYS A 142 1.51 -41.70 21.97
N TYR A 143 0.74 -42.11 22.98
CA TYR A 143 1.27 -42.33 24.32
C TYR A 143 2.29 -43.48 24.34
N ASN A 144 2.01 -44.57 23.63
CA ASN A 144 2.90 -45.72 23.54
C ASN A 144 4.23 -45.35 22.85
N THR A 145 4.20 -44.56 21.76
CA THR A 145 5.42 -44.04 21.11
C THR A 145 6.26 -43.18 22.05
N LEU A 146 5.62 -42.29 22.83
CA LEU A 146 6.34 -41.45 23.80
C LEU A 146 6.98 -42.29 24.93
N ARG A 147 6.34 -43.40 25.31
CA ARG A 147 6.87 -44.33 26.31
C ARG A 147 8.05 -45.15 25.76
N SER A 148 7.99 -45.62 24.51
CA SER A 148 9.10 -46.37 23.89
C SER A 148 10.34 -45.50 23.69
N GLU A 149 10.18 -44.20 23.41
CA GLU A 149 11.30 -43.25 23.29
C GLU A 149 12.04 -43.03 24.62
N LYS A 150 11.32 -43.08 25.75
CA LYS A 150 11.93 -42.96 27.09
C LYS A 150 12.79 -44.17 27.48
N HIS A 151 12.54 -45.36 26.91
CA HIS A 151 13.28 -46.58 27.22
C HIS A 151 14.53 -46.80 26.34
N ARG A 152 14.75 -46.01 25.27
CA ARG A 152 15.94 -46.14 24.40
C ARG A 152 17.17 -45.35 24.87
N ASN A 153 17.02 -44.45 25.84
CA ASN A 153 18.12 -43.64 26.37
C ASN A 153 18.70 -44.25 27.66
N GLY A 154 19.29 -45.45 27.54
CA GLY A 154 20.21 -46.03 28.52
C GLY A 154 21.62 -46.13 27.89
N PRO A 155 22.71 -46.05 28.68
CA PRO A 155 24.01 -45.64 28.16
C PRO A 155 24.78 -46.80 27.52
N CYS A 156 25.26 -46.62 26.28
CA CYS A 156 26.45 -47.36 25.83
C CYS A 156 27.20 -46.63 24.70
N ASN A 157 28.40 -46.21 25.06
CA ASN A 157 29.69 -46.24 24.37
C ASN A 157 29.83 -45.83 22.90
N ARG A 158 30.67 -44.80 22.76
CA ARG A 158 31.45 -44.43 21.58
C ARG A 158 32.24 -45.62 21.05
N THR A 159 32.18 -45.84 19.74
CA THR A 159 33.34 -46.26 18.94
C THR A 159 33.20 -45.64 17.56
N ASP A 160 34.23 -44.88 17.20
CA ASP A 160 34.48 -44.36 15.87
C ASP A 160 34.51 -45.49 14.84
N SER A 161 33.85 -45.28 13.71
CA SER A 161 34.31 -45.84 12.44
C SER A 161 33.93 -44.91 11.31
N SER A 162 34.98 -44.31 10.78
CA SER A 162 35.07 -43.66 9.48
C SER A 162 34.53 -44.55 8.37
N THR A 163 33.65 -44.02 7.53
CA THR A 163 33.59 -44.46 6.14
C THR A 163 33.21 -43.28 5.26
N ASN A 164 34.17 -42.89 4.44
CA ASN A 164 34.09 -41.87 3.42
C ASN A 164 32.98 -42.22 2.43
N HIS A 165 32.00 -41.33 2.28
CA HIS A 165 31.38 -41.11 0.98
C HIS A 165 31.37 -39.61 0.70
N GLN A 166 32.30 -39.23 -0.17
CA GLN A 166 32.34 -37.95 -0.86
C GLN A 166 30.97 -37.69 -1.49
N TYR A 167 30.29 -36.66 -1.00
CA TYR A 167 29.29 -35.96 -1.80
C TYR A 167 29.94 -34.66 -2.26
N GLU A 168 30.17 -34.61 -3.56
CA GLU A 168 30.64 -33.44 -4.29
C GLU A 168 29.78 -32.21 -3.94
N THR A 169 30.49 -31.16 -3.60
CA THR A 169 29.94 -29.85 -3.33
C THR A 169 29.69 -29.15 -4.66
N MET A 170 28.46 -29.18 -5.17
CA MET A 170 28.03 -28.24 -6.21
C MET A 170 26.60 -27.75 -5.96
N THR A 171 26.44 -26.42 -6.09
CA THR A 171 25.21 -25.60 -6.04
C THR A 171 24.65 -25.17 -4.67
N THR A 172 25.43 -24.38 -3.91
CA THR A 172 24.91 -23.47 -2.85
C THR A 172 25.40 -22.01 -2.98
N LEU A 173 26.09 -21.65 -4.06
CA LEU A 173 26.66 -20.31 -4.28
C LEU A 173 25.62 -19.24 -4.67
N GLY A 174 24.48 -19.62 -5.27
CA GLY A 174 23.47 -18.65 -5.74
C GLY A 174 22.52 -18.10 -4.67
N VAL A 175 22.18 -18.90 -3.64
CA VAL A 175 21.17 -18.53 -2.63
C VAL A 175 21.76 -17.64 -1.53
N ASN A 176 23.04 -17.83 -1.19
CA ASN A 176 23.70 -17.05 -0.13
C ASN A 176 24.12 -15.64 -0.61
N ASN A 177 24.51 -15.46 -1.87
CA ASN A 177 24.85 -14.14 -2.41
C ASN A 177 23.63 -13.22 -2.62
N ALA A 178 22.43 -13.78 -2.85
CA ALA A 178 21.20 -13.00 -3.01
C ALA A 178 20.64 -12.42 -1.68
N LEU A 179 21.09 -12.94 -0.53
CA LEU A 179 20.61 -12.54 0.80
C LEU A 179 21.55 -11.56 1.52
N ASN A 180 22.82 -11.44 1.11
CA ASN A 180 23.86 -10.63 1.77
C ASN A 180 24.14 -9.27 1.11
N GLN A 181 23.21 -8.73 0.31
CA GLN A 181 23.43 -7.42 -0.34
C GLN A 181 23.20 -6.25 0.62
N ALA A 182 24.11 -5.28 0.60
CA ALA A 182 23.93 -3.99 1.27
C ALA A 182 22.57 -3.36 0.90
N ARG A 183 21.83 -2.91 1.91
CA ARG A 183 20.45 -2.35 1.75
C ARG A 183 20.43 -0.82 1.71
N VAL A 184 21.61 -0.23 1.50
CA VAL A 184 21.87 1.19 1.28
C VAL A 184 22.98 1.25 0.24
N THR A 185 22.83 2.10 -0.76
CA THR A 185 23.88 2.36 -1.76
C THR A 185 24.43 3.76 -1.56
N LEU A 186 25.75 3.86 -1.40
CA LEU A 186 26.48 5.12 -1.29
C LEU A 186 27.14 5.39 -2.64
N ILE A 187 27.09 6.63 -3.11
CA ILE A 187 27.58 7.03 -4.43
C ILE A 187 28.53 8.22 -4.29
N GLY A 188 29.50 8.31 -5.19
CA GLY A 188 30.38 9.47 -5.35
C GLY A 188 31.25 9.74 -4.11
N GLY A 189 31.74 8.67 -3.48
CA GLY A 189 32.60 8.78 -2.28
C GLY A 189 31.88 9.27 -1.02
N THR A 190 30.54 9.31 -1.02
CA THR A 190 29.78 9.76 0.15
C THR A 190 29.93 8.79 1.31
N THR A 191 30.34 9.27 2.48
CA THR A 191 30.35 8.51 3.73
C THR A 191 29.18 8.93 4.62
N ILE A 192 28.62 7.99 5.39
CA ILE A 192 27.60 8.23 6.42
C ILE A 192 27.95 7.42 7.67
N SER A 193 27.47 7.81 8.85
CA SER A 193 27.76 7.03 10.07
C SER A 193 27.08 5.65 10.06
N GLU A 194 27.62 4.72 10.85
CA GLU A 194 26.98 3.40 11.06
C GLU A 194 25.55 3.53 11.61
N LYS A 195 25.28 4.59 12.39
CA LYS A 195 23.95 4.90 12.94
C LYS A 195 22.96 5.28 11.84
N ALA A 196 23.42 6.03 10.85
CA ALA A 196 22.63 6.35 9.66
C ALA A 196 22.42 5.11 8.78
N VAL A 197 23.43 4.25 8.62
CA VAL A 197 23.28 2.97 7.90
C VAL A 197 22.22 2.08 8.57
N ASP A 198 22.28 1.91 9.90
CA ASP A 198 21.30 1.12 10.66
C ASP A 198 19.87 1.66 10.50
N LEU A 199 19.70 2.99 10.50
CA LEU A 199 18.41 3.61 10.20
C LEU A 199 17.92 3.27 8.79
N LEU A 200 18.74 3.48 7.77
CA LEU A 200 18.33 3.32 6.37
C LEU A 200 18.08 1.84 6.01
N ASN A 201 18.75 0.90 6.70
CA ASN A 201 18.52 -0.54 6.60
C ASN A 201 17.10 -1.00 6.99
N LEU A 202 16.37 -0.19 7.77
CA LEU A 202 14.94 -0.42 8.05
C LEU A 202 14.06 -0.31 6.80
N GLY A 203 14.56 0.37 5.76
CA GLY A 203 13.95 0.50 4.45
C GLY A 203 12.99 1.69 4.31
N PRO A 204 12.71 2.14 3.07
CA PRO A 204 11.96 3.37 2.83
C PRO A 204 10.53 3.41 3.37
N SER A 205 9.88 2.24 3.49
CA SER A 205 8.48 2.10 3.94
C SER A 205 8.33 1.95 5.47
N PHE A 206 9.42 2.04 6.23
CA PHE A 206 9.37 1.97 7.69
C PHE A 206 8.69 3.21 8.27
N SER A 207 7.56 3.03 8.97
CA SER A 207 6.87 4.10 9.71
C SER A 207 7.35 4.17 11.14
N ILE A 208 7.64 5.38 11.60
CA ILE A 208 8.14 5.66 12.96
C ILE A 208 6.96 5.79 13.91
N ALA A 209 6.93 5.04 15.01
CA ALA A 209 5.87 5.11 16.00
C ALA A 209 5.69 6.56 16.49
N GLN A 210 4.44 7.03 16.52
CA GLN A 210 4.09 8.35 17.04
C GLN A 210 3.30 8.20 18.33
N GLY A 211 3.64 9.01 19.34
CA GLY A 211 2.81 9.16 20.53
C GLY A 211 1.53 9.93 20.24
N VAL A 212 0.58 9.88 21.18
CA VAL A 212 -0.64 10.68 21.11
C VAL A 212 -0.32 12.10 21.57
N GLY A 213 -0.22 13.03 20.61
CA GLY A 213 0.03 14.45 20.87
C GLY A 213 -0.90 15.38 20.08
N PRO A 214 -0.65 16.70 20.11
CA PRO A 214 -1.49 17.71 19.46
C PRO A 214 -1.82 17.41 17.99
N SER A 215 -0.81 17.01 17.21
CA SER A 215 -0.99 16.63 15.80
C SER A 215 -1.89 15.40 15.63
N THR A 216 -1.82 14.44 16.55
CA THR A 216 -2.67 13.24 16.55
C THR A 216 -4.12 13.62 16.83
N TYR A 217 -4.37 14.47 17.83
CA TYR A 217 -5.73 14.95 18.12
C TYR A 217 -6.34 15.72 16.95
N ARG A 218 -5.56 16.58 16.29
CA ARG A 218 -6.02 17.26 15.05
C ARG A 218 -6.41 16.26 13.96
N GLN A 219 -5.63 15.19 13.74
CA GLN A 219 -5.96 14.13 12.78
C GLN A 219 -7.21 13.32 13.19
N VAL A 220 -7.41 13.09 14.49
CA VAL A 220 -8.61 12.42 15.01
C VAL A 220 -9.85 13.28 14.77
N VAL A 221 -9.79 14.58 15.08
CA VAL A 221 -10.90 15.51 14.90
C VAL A 221 -11.27 15.66 13.42
N THR A 222 -10.29 15.81 12.53
CA THR A 222 -10.58 15.85 11.09
C THR A 222 -11.13 14.52 10.56
N GLY A 223 -10.65 13.39 11.09
CA GLY A 223 -11.18 12.06 10.78
C GLY A 223 -12.63 11.87 11.21
N LEU A 224 -12.98 12.32 12.42
CA LEU A 224 -14.35 12.29 12.97
C LEU A 224 -15.29 13.24 12.23
N HIS A 225 -14.85 14.47 11.95
CA HIS A 225 -15.64 15.43 11.17
C HIS A 225 -15.99 14.86 9.77
N ARG A 226 -15.01 14.25 9.10
CA ARG A 226 -15.23 13.58 7.82
C ARG A 226 -16.21 12.42 7.94
N LEU A 227 -16.11 11.62 9.00
CA LEU A 227 -17.03 10.51 9.24
C LEU A 227 -18.47 11.00 9.40
N ARG A 228 -18.70 12.03 10.22
CA ARG A 228 -20.01 12.65 10.43
C ARG A 228 -20.65 13.04 9.11
N ASP A 229 -19.91 13.77 8.28
CA ASP A 229 -20.40 14.23 6.99
C ASP A 229 -20.72 13.06 6.04
N GLN A 230 -19.91 12.00 6.08
CA GLN A 230 -20.16 10.81 5.28
C GLN A 230 -21.39 10.03 5.77
N LEU A 231 -21.60 9.91 7.08
CA LEU A 231 -22.78 9.26 7.67
C LEU A 231 -24.07 10.00 7.27
N ARG A 232 -24.09 11.34 7.42
CA ARG A 232 -25.22 12.18 7.00
C ARG A 232 -25.54 12.03 5.51
N ARG A 233 -24.53 12.12 4.63
CA ARG A 233 -24.73 11.90 3.17
C ARG A 233 -25.18 10.48 2.84
N SER A 234 -24.71 9.48 3.59
CA SER A 234 -25.10 8.09 3.37
C SER A 234 -26.57 7.84 3.76
N ALA A 235 -27.08 8.51 4.79
CA ALA A 235 -28.48 8.42 5.20
C ALA A 235 -29.41 8.94 4.08
N VAL A 236 -29.12 10.14 3.56
CA VAL A 236 -29.88 10.72 2.44
C VAL A 236 -29.86 9.82 1.20
N ARG A 237 -28.71 9.21 0.88
CA ARG A 237 -28.62 8.28 -0.27
C ARG A 237 -29.42 7.02 -0.07
N LYS A 238 -29.44 6.43 1.13
CA LYS A 238 -30.23 5.23 1.42
C LYS A 238 -31.74 5.51 1.29
N GLU A 239 -32.17 6.75 1.54
CA GLU A 239 -33.54 7.20 1.31
C GLU A 239 -33.83 7.38 -0.20
N SER A 240 -32.87 7.91 -0.99
CA SER A 240 -33.05 8.12 -2.44
C SER A 240 -32.76 6.90 -3.34
N GLN A 241 -31.97 5.92 -2.90
CA GLN A 241 -31.57 4.73 -3.68
C GLN A 241 -32.69 3.70 -3.90
N ARG A 242 -33.93 4.00 -3.51
CA ARG A 242 -35.11 3.27 -3.97
C ARG A 242 -35.50 3.61 -5.43
N ALA A 243 -34.79 4.50 -6.14
CA ALA A 243 -35.26 5.06 -7.42
C ALA A 243 -34.33 5.02 -8.66
N SER A 244 -33.03 4.67 -8.62
CA SER A 244 -32.29 4.48 -9.90
C SER A 244 -30.99 3.67 -9.81
N THR A 245 -30.78 2.81 -10.81
CA THR A 245 -29.53 2.11 -11.15
C THR A 245 -28.84 2.85 -12.30
N GLU A 246 -28.24 4.02 -12.04
CA GLU A 246 -27.35 4.64 -13.02
C GLU A 246 -25.90 4.19 -12.82
N SER A 247 -25.25 3.85 -13.94
CA SER A 247 -23.85 3.44 -14.06
C SER A 247 -22.91 4.50 -13.44
N MET A 248 -22.56 4.32 -12.16
CA MET A 248 -21.78 5.30 -11.43
C MET A 248 -20.30 5.20 -11.78
N LEU A 249 -19.76 6.27 -12.36
CA LEU A 249 -18.34 6.57 -12.33
C LEU A 249 -17.81 6.34 -10.90
N SER A 250 -16.78 5.50 -10.74
CA SER A 250 -16.15 5.24 -9.44
C SER A 250 -15.84 6.54 -8.69
N SER A 251 -15.81 6.51 -7.34
CA SER A 251 -15.51 7.68 -6.52
C SER A 251 -14.29 8.47 -7.03
N ILE A 252 -14.53 9.68 -7.52
CA ILE A 252 -13.48 10.56 -8.06
C ILE A 252 -12.44 10.83 -6.95
N PRO A 253 -11.14 10.56 -7.18
CA PRO A 253 -10.11 10.59 -6.13
C PRO A 253 -9.57 11.99 -5.81
N PHE A 254 -10.13 13.04 -6.41
CA PHE A 254 -9.67 14.43 -6.25
C PHE A 254 -10.52 15.20 -5.24
N PRO A 255 -9.94 16.16 -4.48
CA PRO A 255 -10.72 17.01 -3.57
C PRO A 255 -11.85 17.75 -4.29
N CYS A 256 -12.96 17.97 -3.58
CA CYS A 256 -14.03 18.82 -4.11
C CYS A 256 -13.57 20.28 -4.15
N SER A 257 -14.09 21.04 -5.12
CA SER A 257 -13.84 22.48 -5.26
C SER A 257 -14.56 23.30 -4.18
N PHE A 258 -15.68 22.79 -3.68
CA PHE A 258 -16.52 23.43 -2.66
C PHE A 258 -16.88 22.45 -1.54
N TYR A 259 -17.04 23.00 -0.33
CA TYR A 259 -17.55 22.28 0.83
C TYR A 259 -18.99 22.72 1.10
N LYS A 260 -19.93 21.77 0.98
CA LYS A 260 -21.28 21.92 1.49
C LYS A 260 -21.42 21.03 2.73
N GLU A 261 -21.75 21.65 3.85
CA GLU A 261 -22.08 20.90 5.06
C GLU A 261 -23.34 20.06 4.81
N PRO A 262 -23.32 18.74 5.10
CA PRO A 262 -24.51 17.91 4.96
C PRO A 262 -25.54 18.24 6.04
N GLU A 263 -26.82 18.19 5.65
CA GLU A 263 -27.94 18.38 6.57
C GLU A 263 -27.86 17.44 7.79
N PRO A 264 -28.26 17.91 8.99
CA PRO A 264 -28.29 17.09 10.19
C PRO A 264 -29.14 15.83 10.00
N SER A 265 -28.74 14.74 10.67
CA SER A 265 -29.50 13.49 10.67
C SER A 265 -29.56 13.00 12.11
N PRO A 266 -30.69 13.18 12.83
CA PRO A 266 -30.77 12.92 14.27
C PRO A 266 -30.28 11.52 14.66
N VAL A 267 -30.70 10.49 13.90
CA VAL A 267 -30.29 9.10 14.13
C VAL A 267 -28.78 8.91 13.98
N GLN A 268 -28.19 9.44 12.91
CA GLN A 268 -26.76 9.30 12.67
C GLN A 268 -25.93 10.16 13.62
N ASP A 269 -26.43 11.33 13.99
CA ASP A 269 -25.75 12.28 14.87
C ASP A 269 -25.70 11.74 16.32
N VAL A 270 -26.74 11.05 16.79
CA VAL A 270 -26.71 10.34 18.09
C VAL A 270 -25.66 9.23 18.09
N LYS A 271 -25.63 8.40 17.04
CA LYS A 271 -24.60 7.35 16.90
C LYS A 271 -23.18 7.95 16.85
N PHE A 272 -23.02 9.04 16.10
CA PHE A 272 -21.76 9.76 16.00
C PHE A 272 -21.29 10.32 17.35
N ARG A 273 -22.20 10.87 18.17
CA ARG A 273 -21.90 11.36 19.52
C ARG A 273 -21.37 10.27 20.45
N VAL A 274 -21.99 9.10 20.45
CA VAL A 274 -21.52 7.95 21.24
C VAL A 274 -20.12 7.53 20.80
N LEU A 275 -19.88 7.48 19.48
CA LEU A 275 -18.57 7.14 18.92
C LEU A 275 -17.51 8.18 19.26
N SER A 276 -17.79 9.48 19.06
CA SER A 276 -16.81 10.55 19.27
C SER A 276 -16.37 10.62 20.74
N SER A 277 -17.32 10.50 21.67
CA SER A 277 -17.04 10.45 23.11
C SER A 277 -16.14 9.26 23.48
N GLY A 278 -16.48 8.07 22.99
CA GLY A 278 -15.66 6.87 23.22
C GLY A 278 -14.26 6.98 22.61
N VAL A 279 -14.12 7.56 21.42
CA VAL A 279 -12.81 7.81 20.79
C VAL A 279 -11.97 8.77 21.64
N LEU A 280 -12.56 9.86 22.14
CA LEU A 280 -11.84 10.79 23.01
C LEU A 280 -11.31 10.09 24.27
N GLU A 281 -12.14 9.29 24.93
CA GLU A 281 -11.74 8.58 26.15
C GLU A 281 -10.54 7.64 25.89
N ILE A 282 -10.58 6.89 24.78
CA ILE A 282 -9.48 6.01 24.38
C ILE A 282 -8.19 6.82 24.18
N PHE A 283 -8.23 7.88 23.37
CA PHE A 283 -7.03 8.66 23.08
C PHE A 283 -6.49 9.38 24.32
N ARG A 284 -7.36 9.83 25.25
CA ARG A 284 -6.93 10.38 26.55
C ARG A 284 -6.23 9.35 27.41
N ARG A 285 -6.80 8.14 27.53
CA ARG A 285 -6.22 7.03 28.30
C ARG A 285 -4.84 6.65 27.79
N HIS A 286 -4.68 6.61 26.46
CA HIS A 286 -3.42 6.29 25.79
C HIS A 286 -2.49 7.50 25.60
N GLY A 287 -2.90 8.71 26.01
CA GLY A 287 -2.15 9.96 25.86
C GLY A 287 -0.77 9.95 26.53
N ARG A 288 -0.62 9.19 27.61
CA ARG A 288 0.61 9.12 28.41
C ARG A 288 1.55 7.99 27.99
N GLU A 289 1.10 7.07 27.14
CA GLU A 289 1.91 5.93 26.74
C GLU A 289 2.96 6.36 25.70
N ARG A 290 4.24 6.11 25.98
CA ARG A 290 5.34 6.34 25.03
C ARG A 290 5.71 5.03 24.35
N PHE A 291 5.63 5.01 23.02
CA PHE A 291 6.08 3.89 22.20
C PHE A 291 7.13 4.38 21.21
N SER A 292 8.35 3.82 21.29
CA SER A 292 9.36 3.97 20.24
C SER A 292 9.59 2.62 19.59
N ASN A 293 9.57 2.59 18.25
CA ASN A 293 9.99 1.44 17.47
C ASN A 293 11.38 1.63 16.83
N MET A 294 12.10 2.67 17.27
CA MET A 294 13.48 3.00 16.87
C MET A 294 14.41 2.98 18.08
N THR A 295 15.68 2.61 17.84
CA THR A 295 16.76 2.72 18.84
C THR A 295 17.29 4.15 18.95
N ASN A 296 18.05 4.46 20.00
CA ASN A 296 18.68 5.78 20.15
C ASN A 296 19.67 6.07 19.00
N ALA A 297 20.46 5.06 18.60
CA ALA A 297 21.34 5.15 17.44
C ALA A 297 20.57 5.50 16.15
N GLN A 298 19.42 4.87 15.89
CA GLN A 298 18.61 5.18 14.72
C GLN A 298 18.02 6.60 14.77
N TRP A 299 17.67 7.11 15.95
CA TRP A 299 17.24 8.50 16.12
C TRP A 299 18.38 9.51 15.89
N GLU A 300 19.60 9.16 16.27
CA GLU A 300 20.81 9.94 15.94
C GLU A 300 21.08 9.93 14.44
N GLY A 301 21.04 8.76 13.80
CA GLY A 301 21.15 8.63 12.34
C GLY A 301 20.09 9.47 11.60
N LEU A 302 18.85 9.54 12.11
CA LEU A 302 17.80 10.35 11.49
C LEU A 302 18.11 11.85 11.57
N ARG A 303 18.68 12.29 12.69
CA ARG A 303 19.10 13.69 12.89
C ARG A 303 20.27 14.04 11.97
N GLU A 304 21.27 13.17 11.89
CA GLU A 304 22.39 13.32 10.96
C GLU A 304 21.91 13.47 9.52
N MET A 305 21.09 12.52 9.03
CA MET A 305 20.62 12.56 7.63
C MET A 305 19.79 13.81 7.34
N ARG A 306 18.95 14.26 8.29
CA ARG A 306 18.19 15.51 8.13
C ARG A 306 19.09 16.73 8.07
N LYS A 307 20.11 16.79 8.92
CA LYS A 307 21.06 17.90 8.98
C LYS A 307 21.80 18.02 7.64
N ARG A 308 22.41 16.93 7.17
CA ARG A 308 23.19 16.91 5.92
C ARG A 308 22.36 17.20 4.66
N VAL A 309 21.10 16.74 4.62
CA VAL A 309 20.16 17.12 3.56
C VAL A 309 19.79 18.61 3.62
N ALA A 310 19.62 19.16 4.82
CA ALA A 310 19.28 20.57 5.01
C ALA A 310 20.44 21.51 4.65
N GLU A 311 21.67 21.11 4.98
CA GLU A 311 22.92 21.79 4.62
C GLU A 311 23.26 21.65 3.13
N GLY A 312 22.56 20.76 2.42
CA GLY A 312 22.71 20.59 0.98
C GLY A 312 23.93 19.75 0.59
N GLU A 313 24.57 19.07 1.54
CA GLU A 313 25.71 18.18 1.27
C GLU A 313 25.30 16.98 0.43
N ILE A 314 24.18 16.35 0.81
CA ILE A 314 23.73 15.09 0.22
C ILE A 314 22.32 15.19 -0.33
N ARG A 315 22.04 14.29 -1.28
CA ARG A 315 20.69 13.96 -1.71
C ARG A 315 20.38 12.52 -1.33
N LEU A 316 19.13 12.30 -0.90
CA LEU A 316 18.58 10.98 -0.67
C LEU A 316 17.52 10.67 -1.73
N SER A 317 17.64 9.50 -2.35
CA SER A 317 16.64 8.95 -3.27
C SER A 317 16.40 7.46 -2.97
N VAL A 318 15.55 6.82 -3.76
CA VAL A 318 15.38 5.36 -3.77
C VAL A 318 15.89 4.86 -5.12
N SER A 319 16.51 3.69 -5.15
CA SER A 319 16.98 3.11 -6.41
C SER A 319 15.83 2.77 -7.36
N ASP A 320 16.13 2.67 -8.65
CA ASP A 320 15.14 2.34 -9.68
C ASP A 320 14.49 0.96 -9.48
N LYS A 321 15.31 -0.09 -9.28
CA LYS A 321 14.86 -1.50 -9.24
C LYS A 321 15.11 -2.22 -7.91
N GLY A 322 16.03 -1.72 -7.07
CA GLY A 322 16.46 -2.44 -5.87
C GLY A 322 15.61 -2.15 -4.62
N GLY A 323 15.03 -0.94 -4.54
CA GLY A 323 14.16 -0.48 -3.46
C GLY A 323 14.89 0.10 -2.25
N GLU A 324 16.22 0.12 -2.26
CA GLU A 324 17.10 0.70 -1.25
C GLU A 324 17.17 2.22 -1.30
N PHE A 325 17.62 2.81 -0.20
CA PHE A 325 18.06 4.20 -0.21
C PHE A 325 19.36 4.34 -1.00
N VAL A 326 19.42 5.40 -1.79
CA VAL A 326 20.63 5.84 -2.48
C VAL A 326 21.04 7.19 -1.90
N VAL A 327 22.29 7.28 -1.42
CA VAL A 327 22.90 8.50 -0.88
C VAL A 327 23.99 8.95 -1.83
N LEU A 328 23.94 10.20 -2.29
CA LEU A 328 24.93 10.78 -3.18
C LEU A 328 25.15 12.27 -2.87
N PRO A 329 26.29 12.86 -3.24
CA PRO A 329 26.51 14.30 -3.09
C PRO A 329 25.48 15.06 -3.90
N ARG A 330 24.99 16.17 -3.36
CA ARG A 330 23.97 16.96 -4.05
C ARG A 330 24.49 17.57 -5.35
N SER A 331 25.77 17.90 -5.43
CA SER A 331 26.46 18.37 -6.63
C SER A 331 26.42 17.31 -7.74
N LEU A 332 26.84 16.09 -7.43
CA LEU A 332 26.84 14.98 -8.39
C LEU A 332 25.45 14.67 -8.95
N ASP A 333 24.39 14.68 -8.10
CA ASP A 333 23.02 14.52 -8.62
C ASP A 333 22.60 15.61 -9.61
N ARG A 334 23.07 16.85 -9.39
CA ARG A 334 22.83 17.95 -10.33
C ARG A 334 23.54 17.71 -11.64
N GLU A 335 24.83 17.39 -11.61
CA GLU A 335 25.63 17.12 -12.81
C GLU A 335 25.04 15.96 -13.63
N ILE A 336 24.66 14.86 -12.98
CA ILE A 336 23.97 13.73 -13.63
C ILE A 336 22.67 14.18 -14.30
N THR A 337 21.90 15.04 -13.61
CA THR A 337 20.62 15.51 -14.13
C THR A 337 20.79 16.52 -15.27
N GLU A 338 21.74 17.44 -15.16
CA GLU A 338 22.08 18.43 -16.19
C GLU A 338 22.58 17.72 -17.46
N LEU A 339 23.45 16.72 -17.31
CA LEU A 339 23.92 15.89 -18.42
C LEU A 339 22.77 15.12 -19.10
N HIS A 340 21.78 14.65 -18.34
CA HIS A 340 20.61 13.98 -18.93
C HIS A 340 19.69 14.96 -19.67
N LEU A 341 19.51 16.18 -19.14
CA LEU A 341 18.68 17.21 -19.75
C LEU A 341 19.33 17.91 -20.94
N SER A 342 20.65 17.74 -21.14
CA SER A 342 21.37 18.30 -22.29
C SER A 342 21.14 17.54 -23.60
N ASP A 343 20.47 16.38 -23.57
CA ASP A 343 20.06 15.65 -24.77
C ASP A 343 18.96 16.42 -25.52
N THR A 344 19.39 17.22 -26.50
CA THR A 344 18.53 18.06 -27.34
C THR A 344 17.61 17.26 -28.27
N SER A 345 17.88 15.95 -28.46
CA SER A 345 16.99 15.07 -29.22
C SER A 345 15.72 14.68 -28.45
N VAL A 346 15.71 14.91 -27.13
CA VAL A 346 14.59 14.56 -26.24
C VAL A 346 14.05 15.80 -25.52
N TYR A 347 14.90 16.73 -25.09
CA TYR A 347 14.51 17.88 -24.28
C TYR A 347 14.86 19.22 -24.95
N SER A 348 14.08 20.26 -24.63
CA SER A 348 14.42 21.64 -24.96
C SER A 348 14.02 22.59 -23.84
N HIS A 349 14.61 23.78 -23.81
CA HIS A 349 14.18 24.83 -22.90
C HIS A 349 12.78 25.36 -23.26
N SER A 350 12.06 25.79 -22.22
CA SER A 350 10.73 26.40 -22.35
C SER A 350 10.58 27.57 -21.38
N THR A 351 9.36 28.09 -21.24
CA THR A 351 9.06 29.23 -20.36
C THR A 351 7.81 29.00 -19.53
N GLU A 352 7.71 29.76 -18.43
CA GLU A 352 6.49 29.80 -17.62
C GLU A 352 5.27 30.26 -18.44
N LYS A 353 5.46 31.24 -19.34
CA LYS A 353 4.39 31.75 -20.21
C LYS A 353 3.81 30.64 -21.08
N THR A 354 4.67 29.82 -21.69
CA THR A 354 4.25 28.68 -22.51
C THR A 354 3.51 27.65 -21.67
N PHE A 355 4.02 27.31 -20.48
CA PHE A 355 3.35 26.41 -19.54
C PHE A 355 1.94 26.88 -19.19
N LEU A 356 1.79 28.15 -18.78
CA LEU A 356 0.49 28.72 -18.42
C LEU A 356 -0.47 28.74 -19.61
N THR A 357 0.02 29.01 -20.81
CA THR A 357 -0.77 29.00 -22.05
C THR A 357 -1.33 27.60 -22.33
N GLN A 358 -0.51 26.55 -22.22
CA GLN A 358 -0.94 25.16 -22.35
C GLN A 358 -1.99 24.78 -21.30
N CYS A 359 -1.79 25.21 -20.04
CA CYS A 359 -2.75 24.98 -18.96
C CYS A 359 -4.12 25.61 -19.24
N HIS A 360 -4.14 26.86 -19.70
CA HIS A 360 -5.38 27.55 -20.05
C HIS A 360 -6.09 26.88 -21.23
N ARG A 361 -5.34 26.52 -22.27
CA ARG A 361 -5.89 25.84 -23.46
C ARG A 361 -6.54 24.50 -23.09
N LEU A 362 -5.85 23.67 -22.31
CA LEU A 362 -6.38 22.36 -21.88
C LEU A 362 -7.66 22.52 -21.04
N ASN A 363 -7.69 23.48 -20.09
CA ASN A 363 -8.88 23.75 -19.29
C ASN A 363 -10.05 24.25 -20.15
N ALA A 364 -9.79 25.14 -21.10
CA ALA A 364 -10.82 25.67 -22.01
C ALA A 364 -11.44 24.55 -22.85
N LEU A 365 -10.61 23.69 -23.43
CA LEU A 365 -11.07 22.54 -24.22
C LEU A 365 -11.83 21.53 -23.36
N TRP A 366 -11.35 21.21 -22.16
CA TRP A 366 -12.07 20.34 -21.23
C TRP A 366 -13.48 20.85 -20.90
N ILE A 367 -13.61 22.16 -20.64
CA ILE A 367 -14.91 22.76 -20.32
C ILE A 367 -15.82 22.75 -21.54
N SER A 368 -15.30 23.13 -22.70
CA SER A 368 -16.06 23.17 -23.96
C SER A 368 -16.58 21.77 -24.31
N ILE A 369 -15.67 20.80 -24.41
CA ILE A 369 -16.00 19.40 -24.73
C ILE A 369 -16.93 18.80 -23.68
N GLY A 370 -16.66 19.03 -22.38
CA GLY A 370 -17.49 18.50 -21.31
C GLY A 370 -18.93 19.02 -21.36
N LYS A 371 -19.13 20.30 -21.72
CA LYS A 371 -20.47 20.87 -21.92
C LYS A 371 -21.16 20.27 -23.15
N THR A 372 -20.46 20.19 -24.29
CA THR A 372 -21.00 19.61 -25.54
C THR A 372 -21.40 18.15 -25.36
N ALA A 373 -20.60 17.38 -24.64
CA ALA A 373 -20.87 15.97 -24.32
C ALA A 373 -21.86 15.78 -23.16
N LYS A 374 -22.46 16.86 -22.62
CA LYS A 374 -23.43 16.84 -21.52
C LYS A 374 -22.93 16.11 -20.26
N LEU A 375 -21.62 16.23 -19.96
CA LEU A 375 -21.07 15.69 -18.72
C LEU A 375 -21.63 16.43 -17.50
N ASP A 376 -21.73 15.74 -16.36
CA ASP A 376 -22.14 16.35 -15.08
C ASP A 376 -21.27 17.58 -14.78
N ARG A 377 -21.91 18.73 -14.50
CA ARG A 377 -21.24 19.98 -14.12
C ARG A 377 -20.29 19.79 -12.94
N ARG A 378 -20.62 18.90 -11.99
CA ARG A 378 -19.75 18.59 -10.85
C ARG A 378 -18.49 17.87 -11.29
N LEU A 379 -18.57 16.96 -12.27
CA LEU A 379 -17.41 16.29 -12.86
C LEU A 379 -16.52 17.32 -13.58
N ILE A 380 -17.10 18.17 -14.43
CA ILE A 380 -16.36 19.19 -15.17
C ILE A 380 -15.59 20.10 -14.20
N SER A 381 -16.27 20.65 -13.19
CA SER A 381 -15.66 21.52 -12.18
C SER A 381 -14.58 20.80 -11.36
N ARG A 382 -14.80 19.53 -11.02
CA ARG A 382 -13.87 18.76 -10.19
C ARG A 382 -12.59 18.38 -10.92
N LEU A 383 -12.64 18.19 -12.24
CA LEU A 383 -11.44 17.87 -13.03
C LEU A 383 -10.71 19.12 -13.55
N LYS A 384 -11.37 20.27 -13.63
CA LYS A 384 -10.72 21.56 -13.91
C LYS A 384 -9.69 21.92 -12.82
N LEU A 385 -8.54 22.45 -13.24
CA LEU A 385 -7.50 22.95 -12.35
C LEU A 385 -7.19 24.42 -12.67
N ASP A 386 -7.68 25.36 -11.86
CA ASP A 386 -7.46 26.80 -12.10
C ASP A 386 -6.00 27.23 -11.85
N THR A 387 -5.32 26.58 -10.90
CA THR A 387 -3.92 26.86 -10.55
C THR A 387 -3.12 25.55 -10.54
N PRO A 388 -2.79 24.98 -11.70
CA PRO A 388 -2.03 23.74 -11.78
C PRO A 388 -0.58 23.97 -11.31
N LEU A 389 0.02 22.96 -10.69
CA LEU A 389 1.44 22.98 -10.38
C LEU A 389 2.23 22.64 -11.64
N CYS A 390 3.32 23.35 -11.90
CA CYS A 390 4.25 22.88 -12.92
C CYS A 390 4.76 21.48 -12.52
N PRO A 391 4.67 20.47 -13.41
CA PRO A 391 5.32 19.18 -13.22
C PRO A 391 6.81 19.37 -12.91
N VAL A 392 7.40 18.47 -12.12
CA VAL A 392 8.82 18.57 -11.74
C VAL A 392 9.57 17.31 -12.09
N PHE A 393 10.76 17.49 -12.65
CA PHE A 393 11.69 16.42 -12.95
C PHE A 393 12.41 15.94 -11.68
N TYR A 394 12.52 14.63 -11.53
CA TYR A 394 13.49 14.02 -10.63
C TYR A 394 13.98 12.71 -11.22
N SER A 395 15.21 12.35 -10.87
CA SER A 395 15.88 11.13 -11.33
C SER A 395 15.88 10.05 -10.26
N LEU A 396 15.87 8.79 -10.70
CA LEU A 396 16.22 7.62 -9.87
C LEU A 396 17.48 6.97 -10.45
N ILE A 397 18.49 6.72 -9.63
CA ILE A 397 19.73 6.08 -10.09
C ILE A 397 19.46 4.60 -10.41
N LYS A 398 19.93 4.15 -11.57
CA LYS A 398 19.88 2.74 -11.98
C LYS A 398 21.09 2.01 -11.38
N THR A 399 21.06 1.77 -10.07
CA THR A 399 22.15 1.10 -9.32
C THR A 399 22.55 -0.26 -9.94
N HIS A 400 21.59 -0.99 -10.52
CA HIS A 400 21.82 -2.24 -11.25
C HIS A 400 22.58 -2.13 -12.58
N LYS A 401 22.89 -0.92 -13.06
CA LYS A 401 23.69 -0.67 -14.26
C LYS A 401 25.08 -0.13 -13.94
N LEU A 402 25.44 -0.03 -12.66
CA LEU A 402 26.78 0.36 -12.25
C LEU A 402 27.73 -0.82 -12.48
N SER A 403 28.91 -0.53 -13.02
CA SER A 403 30.03 -1.45 -13.07
C SER A 403 30.57 -1.70 -11.65
N ASN A 404 31.35 -2.77 -11.47
CA ASN A 404 32.02 -3.04 -10.19
C ASN A 404 32.92 -1.85 -9.81
N GLY A 405 32.71 -1.27 -8.62
CA GLY A 405 33.42 -0.07 -8.17
C GLY A 405 32.88 1.25 -8.73
N GLY A 406 31.92 1.22 -9.67
CA GLY A 406 31.32 2.41 -10.28
C GLY A 406 30.54 3.29 -9.29
N GLU A 407 30.17 2.76 -8.13
CA GLU A 407 29.59 3.53 -7.01
C GLU A 407 30.52 4.64 -6.51
N ASN A 408 31.84 4.48 -6.66
CA ASN A 408 32.82 5.49 -6.26
C ASN A 408 33.13 6.51 -7.36
N SER A 409 32.54 6.38 -8.55
CA SER A 409 32.80 7.33 -9.62
C SER A 409 32.30 8.72 -9.23
N VAL A 410 33.11 9.74 -9.52
CA VAL A 410 32.71 11.14 -9.39
C VAL A 410 32.21 11.71 -10.72
N ASN A 411 32.28 10.94 -11.83
CA ASN A 411 31.87 11.41 -13.14
C ASN A 411 30.38 11.14 -13.37
N ALA A 412 29.64 12.18 -13.74
CA ALA A 412 28.22 12.12 -14.03
C ALA A 412 27.84 11.13 -15.17
N SER A 413 28.70 10.96 -16.17
CA SER A 413 28.43 10.15 -17.36
C SER A 413 28.34 8.64 -17.09
N ASP A 414 28.95 8.19 -16.00
CA ASP A 414 28.94 6.80 -15.56
C ASP A 414 27.58 6.37 -14.99
N TYR A 415 26.75 7.35 -14.59
CA TYR A 415 25.47 7.08 -13.94
C TYR A 415 24.33 7.09 -14.96
N LYS A 416 23.68 5.94 -15.12
CA LYS A 416 22.39 5.85 -15.83
C LYS A 416 21.25 6.14 -14.87
N ILE A 417 20.27 6.91 -15.33
CA ILE A 417 19.09 7.28 -14.53
C ILE A 417 17.77 6.79 -15.15
N ARG A 418 16.71 6.75 -14.34
CA ARG A 418 15.33 6.78 -14.80
C ARG A 418 14.78 8.20 -14.59
N PRO A 419 14.47 8.94 -15.67
CA PRO A 419 13.84 10.24 -15.54
C PRO A 419 12.37 10.08 -15.14
N ILE A 420 11.88 10.88 -14.19
CA ILE A 420 10.48 10.93 -13.80
C ILE A 420 10.00 12.39 -13.79
N ILE A 421 8.87 12.64 -14.45
CA ILE A 421 8.19 13.93 -14.43
C ILE A 421 6.95 13.78 -13.53
N SER A 422 7.00 14.38 -12.35
CA SER A 422 5.89 14.34 -11.39
C SER A 422 4.72 15.22 -11.84
N CYS A 423 3.78 14.63 -12.57
CA CYS A 423 2.56 15.32 -13.03
C CYS A 423 1.48 15.51 -11.94
N VAL A 424 1.72 15.09 -10.69
CA VAL A 424 0.74 15.22 -9.59
C VAL A 424 0.38 16.69 -9.36
N GLY A 425 -0.92 17.00 -9.45
CA GLY A 425 -1.45 18.36 -9.34
C GLY A 425 -1.13 19.27 -10.53
N GLY A 426 -0.51 18.74 -11.59
CA GLY A 426 -0.25 19.44 -12.84
C GLY A 426 -1.46 19.47 -13.78
N PRO A 427 -1.35 20.15 -14.93
CA PRO A 427 -2.50 20.45 -15.80
C PRO A 427 -3.24 19.20 -16.28
N THR A 428 -2.50 18.13 -16.57
CA THR A 428 -3.06 16.90 -17.12
C THR A 428 -3.57 15.91 -16.07
N ASP A 429 -3.22 16.06 -14.79
CA ASP A 429 -3.41 15.02 -13.76
C ASP A 429 -4.86 14.49 -13.69
N ARG A 430 -5.82 15.42 -13.60
CA ARG A 430 -7.24 15.09 -13.39
C ARG A 430 -7.94 14.64 -14.66
N ILE A 431 -7.67 15.31 -15.78
CA ILE A 431 -8.28 15.00 -17.09
C ILE A 431 -7.72 13.67 -17.61
N SER A 432 -6.39 13.46 -17.53
CA SER A 432 -5.76 12.20 -17.91
C SER A 432 -6.23 11.02 -17.04
N TRP A 433 -6.59 11.23 -15.78
CA TRP A 433 -7.22 10.18 -14.96
C TRP A 433 -8.55 9.73 -15.55
N PHE A 434 -9.39 10.67 -15.99
CA PHE A 434 -10.69 10.37 -16.57
C PHE A 434 -10.55 9.71 -17.95
N LEU A 435 -9.70 10.24 -18.81
CA LEU A 435 -9.41 9.63 -20.11
C LEU A 435 -8.88 8.20 -19.97
N ASN A 436 -8.00 7.95 -18.99
CA ASN A 436 -7.49 6.60 -18.72
C ASN A 436 -8.59 5.61 -18.27
N LYS A 437 -9.72 6.08 -17.72
CA LYS A 437 -10.89 5.21 -17.47
C LYS A 437 -11.61 4.80 -18.75
N ILE A 438 -11.49 5.60 -19.81
CA ILE A 438 -12.07 5.32 -21.12
C ILE A 438 -11.11 4.43 -21.91
N VAL A 439 -9.95 4.96 -22.31
CA VAL A 439 -9.03 4.25 -23.20
C VAL A 439 -8.33 3.07 -22.55
N GLY A 440 -8.24 3.02 -21.21
CA GLY A 440 -7.73 1.85 -20.50
C GLY A 440 -8.57 0.58 -20.72
N GLN A 441 -9.84 0.72 -21.14
CA GLN A 441 -10.69 -0.41 -21.50
C GLN A 441 -10.20 -1.12 -22.76
N LEU A 442 -9.51 -0.41 -23.66
CA LEU A 442 -9.00 -0.94 -24.93
C LEU A 442 -7.94 -2.02 -24.72
N LEU A 443 -7.25 -2.02 -23.57
CA LEU A 443 -6.16 -2.95 -23.27
C LEU A 443 -6.60 -4.43 -23.29
N ARG A 444 -7.90 -4.71 -23.13
CA ARG A 444 -8.43 -6.09 -23.22
C ARG A 444 -8.41 -6.65 -24.64
N TYR A 445 -8.35 -5.78 -25.65
CA TYR A 445 -8.33 -6.16 -27.07
C TYR A 445 -6.91 -6.29 -27.62
N VAL A 446 -5.88 -5.97 -26.83
CA VAL A 446 -4.47 -6.15 -27.24
C VAL A 446 -4.05 -7.60 -26.96
N PRO A 447 -3.86 -8.47 -27.98
CA PRO A 447 -3.65 -9.90 -27.75
C PRO A 447 -2.35 -10.18 -26.98
N SER A 448 -1.29 -9.44 -27.27
CA SER A 448 0.00 -9.56 -26.59
C SER A 448 -0.02 -9.02 -25.15
N HIS A 449 -1.00 -8.20 -24.77
CA HIS A 449 -0.98 -7.52 -23.49
C HIS A 449 -1.15 -8.49 -22.32
N LEU A 450 -0.23 -8.39 -21.37
CA LEU A 450 -0.22 -9.16 -20.15
C LEU A 450 -0.44 -8.26 -18.93
N PRO A 451 -1.52 -8.44 -18.14
CA PRO A 451 -1.80 -7.61 -16.98
C PRO A 451 -1.06 -8.04 -15.71
N ASN A 452 -0.66 -9.30 -15.59
CA ASN A 452 0.04 -9.85 -14.41
C ASN A 452 0.61 -11.25 -14.67
N THR A 453 1.41 -11.74 -13.74
CA THR A 453 2.04 -13.07 -13.77
C THR A 453 1.06 -14.24 -13.80
N ASN A 454 -0.13 -14.13 -13.17
CA ASN A 454 -1.07 -15.27 -13.18
C ASN A 454 -1.63 -15.51 -14.58
N GLU A 455 -1.90 -14.43 -15.32
CA GLU A 455 -2.31 -14.51 -16.73
C GLU A 455 -1.21 -15.14 -17.59
N PHE A 456 0.06 -14.84 -17.27
CA PHE A 456 1.20 -15.41 -17.98
C PHE A 456 1.26 -16.92 -17.78
N LEU A 457 1.14 -17.36 -16.52
CA LEU A 457 1.11 -18.79 -16.19
C LEU A 457 -0.11 -19.49 -16.80
N ALA A 458 -1.24 -18.80 -16.95
CA ALA A 458 -2.41 -19.34 -17.63
C ALA A 458 -2.14 -19.55 -19.13
N ARG A 459 -1.53 -18.57 -19.81
CA ARG A 459 -1.11 -18.69 -21.21
C ARG A 459 -0.08 -19.80 -21.41
N LEU A 460 0.97 -19.83 -20.58
CA LEU A 460 2.00 -20.87 -20.62
C LEU A 460 1.42 -22.28 -20.44
N ARG A 461 0.43 -22.45 -19.55
CA ARG A 461 -0.31 -23.72 -19.37
C ARG A 461 -1.08 -24.16 -20.60
N SER A 462 -1.60 -23.20 -21.37
CA SER A 462 -2.39 -23.47 -22.58
C SER A 462 -1.54 -23.74 -23.83
N CYS A 463 -0.24 -23.43 -23.78
CA CYS A 463 0.68 -23.67 -24.88
C CYS A 463 0.94 -25.17 -25.10
N ARG A 464 0.92 -25.59 -26.36
CA ARG A 464 1.37 -26.93 -26.77
C ARG A 464 2.86 -26.86 -27.09
N LEU A 465 3.69 -27.23 -26.12
CA LEU A 465 5.15 -27.19 -26.25
C LEU A 465 5.65 -28.41 -27.00
N GLN A 466 6.52 -28.20 -28.00
CA GLN A 466 7.21 -29.24 -28.74
C GLN A 466 8.59 -29.51 -28.12
N GLU A 467 9.25 -30.63 -28.44
CA GLU A 467 10.55 -30.98 -27.83
C GLU A 467 11.65 -29.94 -28.12
N ASN A 468 11.62 -29.31 -29.30
CA ASN A 468 12.65 -28.39 -29.78
C ASN A 468 12.27 -26.91 -29.66
N CYS A 469 11.20 -26.57 -28.93
CA CYS A 469 10.76 -25.18 -28.85
C CYS A 469 11.79 -24.31 -28.12
N VAL A 470 11.93 -23.07 -28.58
CA VAL A 470 12.86 -22.08 -28.04
C VAL A 470 12.09 -21.06 -27.23
N VAL A 471 12.65 -20.64 -26.09
CA VAL A 471 12.08 -19.58 -25.26
C VAL A 471 13.11 -18.49 -25.00
N GLU A 472 12.74 -17.25 -25.31
CA GLU A 472 13.56 -16.06 -25.08
C GLU A 472 12.71 -14.93 -24.47
N SER A 473 13.38 -14.01 -23.78
CA SER A 473 12.77 -12.78 -23.28
C SER A 473 13.28 -11.60 -24.09
N PHE A 474 12.40 -10.75 -24.60
CA PHE A 474 12.79 -9.50 -25.25
C PHE A 474 12.47 -8.30 -24.35
N ASP A 475 13.44 -7.40 -24.15
CA ASP A 475 13.28 -6.15 -23.39
C ASP A 475 13.28 -4.96 -24.35
N VAL A 476 12.26 -4.10 -24.22
CA VAL A 476 12.18 -2.86 -25.01
C VAL A 476 13.09 -1.79 -24.40
N THR A 477 14.08 -1.36 -25.17
CA THR A 477 15.04 -0.35 -24.71
C THR A 477 14.36 1.01 -24.55
N ALA A 478 14.27 1.47 -23.30
CA ALA A 478 13.79 2.81 -22.92
C ALA A 478 12.43 3.18 -23.56
N LEU A 479 11.48 2.23 -23.52
CA LEU A 479 10.16 2.33 -24.17
C LEU A 479 9.56 3.75 -24.16
N TYR A 480 9.27 4.30 -22.98
CA TYR A 480 8.56 5.57 -22.87
C TYR A 480 9.25 6.75 -23.58
N THR A 481 10.58 6.86 -23.51
CA THR A 481 11.29 7.97 -24.17
C THR A 481 11.39 7.80 -25.68
N ASN A 482 11.16 6.59 -26.19
CA ASN A 482 11.29 6.24 -27.60
C ASN A 482 9.94 6.08 -28.34
N VAL A 483 8.81 6.05 -27.63
CA VAL A 483 7.47 6.02 -28.27
C VAL A 483 7.26 7.29 -29.10
N ASN A 484 6.82 7.12 -30.34
CA ASN A 484 6.36 8.24 -31.17
C ASN A 484 4.92 8.62 -30.76
N ASN A 485 4.72 9.88 -30.39
CA ASN A 485 3.42 10.36 -29.90
C ASN A 485 2.31 10.31 -30.96
N ASP A 486 2.64 10.61 -32.22
CA ASP A 486 1.65 10.61 -33.30
C ASP A 486 1.27 9.17 -33.70
N GLU A 487 2.24 8.25 -33.75
CA GLU A 487 1.96 6.83 -33.98
C GLU A 487 1.16 6.21 -32.83
N ALA A 488 1.42 6.64 -31.57
CA ALA A 488 0.63 6.20 -30.43
C ALA A 488 -0.80 6.72 -30.47
N LEU A 489 -1.01 7.98 -30.87
CA LEU A 489 -2.35 8.53 -31.10
C LEU A 489 -3.06 7.78 -32.22
N GLN A 490 -2.35 7.48 -33.31
CA GLN A 490 -2.92 6.72 -34.43
C GLN A 490 -3.35 5.32 -34.00
N ALA A 491 -2.52 4.60 -33.24
CA ALA A 491 -2.87 3.27 -32.72
C ALA A 491 -4.13 3.31 -31.82
N VAL A 492 -4.27 4.32 -30.97
CA VAL A 492 -5.49 4.50 -30.16
C VAL A 492 -6.70 4.83 -31.03
N SER A 493 -6.52 5.66 -32.05
CA SER A 493 -7.58 6.02 -33.00
C SER A 493 -8.14 4.78 -33.71
N GLU A 494 -7.25 3.93 -34.23
CA GLU A 494 -7.60 2.67 -34.90
C GLU A 494 -8.34 1.72 -33.95
N MET A 495 -7.85 1.54 -32.73
CA MET A 495 -8.53 0.70 -31.73
C MET A 495 -9.91 1.25 -31.32
N LEU A 496 -10.09 2.58 -31.31
CA LEU A 496 -11.39 3.20 -31.06
C LEU A 496 -12.36 3.05 -32.23
N ASP A 497 -11.87 2.95 -33.46
CA ASP A 497 -12.70 2.61 -34.62
C ASP A 497 -13.17 1.17 -34.54
N GLU A 498 -12.27 0.25 -34.19
CA GLU A 498 -12.55 -1.18 -34.11
C GLU A 498 -13.45 -1.54 -32.93
N HIS A 499 -13.23 -0.94 -31.75
CA HIS A 499 -13.84 -1.38 -30.48
C HIS A 499 -14.61 -0.27 -29.73
N GLY A 500 -14.79 0.90 -30.33
CA GLY A 500 -15.39 2.07 -29.66
C GLY A 500 -16.80 1.85 -29.13
N THR A 501 -17.58 0.97 -29.77
CA THR A 501 -18.96 0.62 -29.37
C THR A 501 -19.03 -0.26 -28.12
N GLU A 502 -17.95 -0.97 -27.79
CA GLU A 502 -17.87 -1.90 -26.67
C GLU A 502 -17.35 -1.27 -25.37
N ILE A 503 -16.89 -0.01 -25.44
CA ILE A 503 -16.30 0.70 -24.30
C ILE A 503 -17.19 1.82 -23.78
N VAL A 504 -17.11 2.06 -22.47
CA VAL A 504 -17.86 3.16 -21.83
C VAL A 504 -17.11 4.49 -22.04
N THR A 505 -17.68 5.37 -22.87
CA THR A 505 -17.10 6.69 -23.21
C THR A 505 -17.65 7.86 -22.38
N PHE A 506 -18.69 7.61 -21.59
CA PHE A 506 -19.39 8.64 -20.78
C PHE A 506 -19.93 9.81 -21.63
N GLY A 507 -20.35 9.55 -22.88
CA GLY A 507 -20.91 10.58 -23.77
C GLY A 507 -19.88 11.34 -24.60
N LEU A 508 -18.59 11.06 -24.43
CA LEU A 508 -17.55 11.60 -25.31
C LEU A 508 -17.53 10.85 -26.64
N SER A 509 -17.50 11.58 -27.77
CA SER A 509 -17.23 11.01 -29.08
C SER A 509 -15.74 10.65 -29.23
N LYS A 510 -15.40 9.82 -30.22
CA LYS A 510 -14.00 9.53 -30.59
C LYS A 510 -13.20 10.82 -30.77
N VAL A 511 -13.75 11.79 -31.52
CA VAL A 511 -13.11 13.09 -31.76
C VAL A 511 -12.79 13.80 -30.44
N HIS A 512 -13.75 13.88 -29.52
CA HIS A 512 -13.54 14.49 -28.21
C HIS A 512 -12.42 13.80 -27.41
N ILE A 513 -12.40 12.46 -27.40
CA ILE A 513 -11.38 11.67 -26.71
C ILE A 513 -9.99 11.96 -27.31
N MET A 514 -9.87 11.87 -28.63
CA MET A 514 -8.60 12.08 -29.34
C MET A 514 -8.07 13.51 -29.16
N THR A 515 -8.94 14.52 -29.25
CA THR A 515 -8.56 15.93 -29.00
C THR A 515 -8.02 16.10 -27.58
N LEU A 516 -8.71 15.57 -26.56
CA LEU A 516 -8.27 15.71 -25.17
C LEU A 516 -6.96 14.95 -24.88
N ILE A 517 -6.74 13.77 -25.49
CA ILE A 517 -5.47 13.03 -25.36
C ILE A 517 -4.33 13.81 -26.02
N LYS A 518 -4.52 14.29 -27.24
CA LYS A 518 -3.51 15.10 -27.96
C LYS A 518 -3.13 16.35 -27.15
N GLU A 519 -4.11 17.04 -26.58
CA GLU A 519 -3.88 18.20 -25.73
C GLU A 519 -3.15 17.83 -24.43
N CYS A 520 -3.49 16.69 -23.81
CA CYS A 520 -2.75 16.21 -22.64
C CYS A 520 -1.28 15.90 -22.99
N LEU A 521 -0.99 15.34 -24.16
CA LEU A 521 0.39 15.07 -24.60
C LEU A 521 1.16 16.36 -24.91
N SER A 522 0.48 17.39 -25.40
CA SER A 522 1.09 18.71 -25.61
C SER A 522 1.48 19.44 -24.32
N CYS A 523 0.87 19.07 -23.19
CA CYS A 523 1.23 19.56 -21.86
C CYS A 523 2.44 18.80 -21.29
N ASN A 524 3.58 18.93 -21.95
CA ASN A 524 4.84 18.23 -21.69
C ASN A 524 5.90 19.12 -20.99
N ILE A 525 5.52 20.33 -20.56
CA ILE A 525 6.43 21.24 -19.88
C ILE A 525 6.58 20.85 -18.39
N PHE A 526 7.82 20.85 -17.92
CA PHE A 526 8.18 20.60 -16.53
C PHE A 526 9.27 21.55 -16.06
N LYS A 527 9.50 21.56 -14.75
CA LYS A 527 10.51 22.38 -14.08
C LYS A 527 11.62 21.53 -13.49
N TRP A 528 12.85 22.02 -13.58
CA TRP A 528 14.00 21.51 -12.81
C TRP A 528 14.94 22.66 -12.46
N SER A 529 15.36 22.71 -11.19
CA SER A 529 16.30 23.72 -10.68
C SER A 529 15.95 25.16 -11.07
N GLY A 530 14.67 25.52 -11.03
CA GLY A 530 14.24 26.89 -11.38
C GLY A 530 13.90 27.09 -12.87
N GLN A 531 14.42 26.24 -13.76
CA GLN A 531 14.28 26.38 -15.21
C GLN A 531 13.13 25.53 -15.77
N TYR A 532 12.55 25.97 -16.88
CA TYR A 532 11.47 25.27 -17.58
C TYR A 532 12.03 24.50 -18.79
N PHE A 533 11.55 23.27 -18.95
CA PHE A 533 11.93 22.35 -20.01
C PHE A 533 10.69 21.72 -20.64
N SER A 534 10.79 21.31 -21.91
CA SER A 534 9.81 20.53 -22.64
C SER A 534 10.41 19.18 -23.01
N GLN A 535 9.63 18.09 -22.89
CA GLN A 535 10.00 16.79 -23.46
C GLN A 535 9.40 16.66 -24.86
N ASN A 536 10.23 16.76 -25.89
CA ASN A 536 9.81 16.82 -27.29
C ASN A 536 9.54 15.44 -27.89
N ARG A 537 10.18 14.40 -27.38
CA ARG A 537 10.06 13.02 -27.86
C ARG A 537 9.72 12.06 -26.72
N GLY A 538 8.87 11.09 -27.02
CA GLY A 538 8.42 10.11 -26.04
C GLY A 538 7.27 10.59 -25.15
N LEU A 539 6.83 9.65 -24.32
CA LEU A 539 5.83 9.82 -23.29
C LEU A 539 6.52 10.13 -21.95
N ALA A 540 6.04 11.17 -21.27
CA ALA A 540 6.56 11.55 -19.97
C ALA A 540 6.29 10.46 -18.92
N MET A 541 7.35 9.88 -18.35
CA MET A 541 7.25 8.92 -17.25
C MET A 541 6.67 9.63 -16.02
N GLY A 542 5.40 9.38 -15.71
CA GLY A 542 4.65 10.05 -14.64
C GLY A 542 3.32 10.63 -15.10
N GLN A 543 3.09 10.75 -16.41
CA GLN A 543 1.79 11.04 -16.97
C GLN A 543 0.88 9.79 -16.93
N ARG A 544 -0.39 9.97 -16.53
CA ARG A 544 -1.34 8.84 -16.34
C ARG A 544 -1.71 8.10 -17.62
N LEU A 545 -1.64 8.78 -18.77
CA LEU A 545 -1.92 8.20 -20.09
C LEU A 545 -0.73 7.44 -20.66
N ALA A 546 0.50 7.70 -20.19
CA ALA A 546 1.68 7.11 -20.80
C ALA A 546 1.63 5.57 -20.90
N PRO A 547 1.21 4.81 -19.85
CA PRO A 547 1.18 3.35 -19.94
C PRO A 547 0.19 2.82 -20.99
N VAL A 548 -1.04 3.34 -21.04
CA VAL A 548 -2.06 2.88 -21.99
C VAL A 548 -1.64 3.22 -23.43
N LEU A 549 -1.12 4.42 -23.66
CA LEU A 549 -0.64 4.84 -24.98
C LEU A 549 0.55 3.99 -25.45
N ALA A 550 1.50 3.68 -24.56
CA ALA A 550 2.62 2.82 -24.88
C ALA A 550 2.16 1.40 -25.23
N ILE A 551 1.17 0.83 -24.53
CA ILE A 551 0.65 -0.50 -24.85
C ILE A 551 -0.06 -0.52 -26.21
N CYS A 552 -0.91 0.47 -26.50
CA CYS A 552 -1.60 0.57 -27.79
C CYS A 552 -0.60 0.74 -28.94
N PHE A 553 0.39 1.62 -28.78
CA PHE A 553 1.48 1.79 -29.73
C PHE A 553 2.23 0.47 -29.98
N MET A 554 2.62 -0.23 -28.92
CA MET A 554 3.33 -1.51 -29.05
C MET A 554 2.45 -2.60 -29.70
N SER A 555 1.12 -2.56 -29.53
CA SER A 555 0.21 -3.48 -30.23
C SER A 555 0.32 -3.35 -31.75
N ARG A 556 0.59 -2.15 -32.27
CA ARG A 556 0.82 -1.90 -33.69
C ARG A 556 2.20 -2.42 -34.13
N VAL A 557 3.24 -2.14 -33.34
CA VAL A 557 4.62 -2.64 -33.57
C VAL A 557 4.66 -4.18 -33.62
N GLU A 558 3.86 -4.85 -32.81
CA GLU A 558 3.89 -6.31 -32.65
C GLU A 558 3.06 -7.06 -33.68
N ARG A 559 2.18 -6.37 -34.41
CA ARG A 559 1.22 -6.98 -35.34
C ARG A 559 1.88 -7.92 -36.36
N PRO A 560 3.04 -7.60 -37.00
CA PRO A 560 3.70 -8.51 -37.94
C PRO A 560 4.31 -9.76 -37.32
N VAL A 561 4.64 -9.73 -36.02
CA VAL A 561 5.12 -10.89 -35.27
C VAL A 561 3.96 -11.76 -34.82
N ILE A 562 2.88 -11.15 -34.31
CA ILE A 562 1.67 -11.87 -33.92
C ILE A 562 1.08 -12.61 -35.13
N ALA A 563 1.11 -12.00 -36.32
CA ALA A 563 0.63 -12.61 -37.57
C ALA A 563 1.41 -13.88 -38.00
N ARG A 564 2.64 -14.06 -37.51
CA ARG A 564 3.44 -15.29 -37.75
C ARG A 564 3.08 -16.43 -36.82
N MET A 565 2.16 -16.21 -35.88
CA MET A 565 1.63 -17.25 -34.99
C MET A 565 2.71 -18.01 -34.21
N PRO A 566 3.63 -17.32 -33.49
CA PRO A 566 4.53 -18.02 -32.57
C PRO A 566 3.73 -18.83 -31.55
N ILE A 567 4.32 -19.92 -31.03
CA ILE A 567 3.70 -20.77 -29.99
C ILE A 567 3.19 -19.90 -28.83
N MET A 568 3.95 -18.86 -28.46
CA MET A 568 3.50 -17.85 -27.52
C MET A 568 4.19 -16.51 -27.79
N TYR A 569 3.42 -15.43 -27.73
CA TYR A 569 3.95 -14.07 -27.61
C TYR A 569 3.11 -13.29 -26.59
N CYS A 570 3.75 -12.84 -25.50
CA CYS A 570 3.08 -11.99 -24.51
C CYS A 570 4.03 -10.92 -23.97
N ARG A 571 3.47 -9.79 -23.55
CA ARG A 571 4.23 -8.63 -23.10
C ARG A 571 3.60 -7.96 -21.89
N TYR A 572 4.41 -7.76 -20.87
CA TYR A 572 4.11 -6.91 -19.73
C TYR A 572 4.84 -5.59 -19.88
N ILE A 573 4.15 -4.57 -20.40
CA ILE A 573 4.72 -3.24 -20.69
C ILE A 573 5.92 -3.32 -21.65
N ASP A 574 7.14 -3.43 -21.14
CA ASP A 574 8.43 -3.49 -21.83
C ASP A 574 9.04 -4.91 -21.87
N ASP A 575 8.64 -5.81 -20.98
CA ASP A 575 9.14 -7.19 -20.89
C ASP A 575 8.28 -8.15 -21.76
N CYS A 576 8.85 -8.72 -22.82
CA CYS A 576 8.20 -9.71 -23.70
C CYS A 576 8.71 -11.13 -23.41
N CYS A 577 7.84 -12.13 -23.49
CA CYS A 577 8.23 -13.54 -23.51
C CYS A 577 7.71 -14.17 -24.80
N VAL A 578 8.63 -14.82 -25.52
CA VAL A 578 8.37 -15.42 -26.83
C VAL A 578 8.74 -16.89 -26.78
N ILE A 579 7.86 -17.74 -27.33
CA ILE A 579 8.13 -19.16 -27.57
C ILE A 579 7.89 -19.45 -29.04
N THR A 580 8.85 -20.08 -29.70
CA THR A 580 8.82 -20.48 -31.12
C THR A 580 9.15 -21.95 -31.27
N SER A 581 8.86 -22.52 -32.44
CA SER A 581 9.20 -23.93 -32.73
C SER A 581 10.70 -24.12 -32.99
N THR A 582 11.38 -23.09 -33.52
CA THR A 582 12.81 -23.14 -33.84
C THR A 582 13.54 -21.84 -33.47
N GLN A 583 14.87 -21.90 -33.35
CA GLN A 583 15.72 -20.72 -33.16
C GLN A 583 15.67 -19.80 -34.38
N GLN A 584 15.60 -20.35 -35.60
CA GLN A 584 15.50 -19.55 -36.82
C GLN A 584 14.24 -18.66 -36.80
N GLU A 585 13.10 -19.24 -36.43
CA GLU A 585 11.86 -18.46 -36.27
C GLU A 585 12.05 -17.35 -35.22
N MET A 586 12.65 -17.66 -34.07
CA MET A 586 12.95 -16.67 -33.03
C MET A 586 13.79 -15.50 -33.55
N ASP A 587 14.85 -15.79 -34.30
CA ASP A 587 15.77 -14.81 -34.87
C ASP A 587 15.08 -13.93 -35.93
N GLU A 588 14.20 -14.52 -36.74
CA GLU A 588 13.38 -13.80 -37.70
C GLU A 588 12.42 -12.84 -36.99
N LEU A 589 11.68 -13.30 -35.96
CA LEU A 589 10.78 -12.46 -35.17
C LEU A 589 11.52 -11.29 -34.51
N PHE A 590 12.69 -11.55 -33.92
CA PHE A 590 13.53 -10.52 -33.30
C PHE A 590 14.00 -9.47 -34.33
N THR A 591 14.35 -9.92 -35.53
CA THR A 591 14.76 -9.05 -36.64
C THR A 591 13.59 -8.18 -37.12
N ILE A 592 12.40 -8.77 -37.27
CA ILE A 592 11.18 -8.05 -37.68
C ILE A 592 10.86 -6.93 -36.69
N LEU A 593 10.85 -7.22 -35.39
CA LEU A 593 10.56 -6.23 -34.33
C LEU A 593 11.52 -5.03 -34.40
N ASN A 594 12.82 -5.28 -34.54
CA ASN A 594 13.84 -4.22 -34.59
C ASN A 594 13.81 -3.38 -35.88
N ARG A 595 13.03 -3.78 -36.90
CA ARG A 595 12.81 -3.04 -38.15
C ARG A 595 11.52 -2.20 -38.15
N GLN A 596 10.61 -2.42 -37.20
CA GLN A 596 9.28 -1.77 -37.23
C GLN A 596 9.30 -0.27 -36.92
N SER A 597 10.32 0.20 -36.18
CA SER A 597 10.42 1.59 -35.76
C SER A 597 11.85 2.06 -35.77
N GLN A 598 12.02 3.35 -36.06
CA GLN A 598 13.31 4.03 -36.00
C GLN A 598 13.88 4.01 -34.58
N TYR A 599 13.04 4.23 -33.56
CA TYR A 599 13.49 4.48 -32.18
C TYR A 599 13.24 3.33 -31.22
N ILE A 600 12.29 2.43 -31.50
CA ILE A 600 12.05 1.26 -30.66
C ILE A 600 13.02 0.16 -31.05
N LYS A 601 13.78 -0.30 -30.06
CA LYS A 601 14.73 -1.41 -30.19
C LYS A 601 14.51 -2.41 -29.07
N PHE A 602 14.74 -3.68 -29.41
CA PHE A 602 14.60 -4.80 -28.50
C PHE A 602 15.98 -5.40 -28.24
N THR A 603 16.26 -5.70 -26.98
CA THR A 603 17.35 -6.60 -26.59
C THR A 603 16.79 -7.96 -26.23
N ARG A 604 17.57 -9.03 -26.38
CA ARG A 604 17.14 -10.39 -26.04
C ARG A 604 17.95 -10.99 -24.91
N GLU A 605 17.28 -11.69 -24.02
CA GLU A 605 17.85 -12.52 -22.97
C GLU A 605 17.52 -13.98 -23.28
N VAL A 606 18.54 -14.83 -23.28
CA VAL A 606 18.43 -16.28 -23.49
C VAL A 606 18.49 -17.03 -22.16
N PRO A 607 17.97 -18.27 -22.07
CA PRO A 607 18.05 -19.07 -20.86
C PRO A 607 19.51 -19.29 -20.42
N HIS A 608 19.80 -19.09 -19.13
CA HIS A 608 21.08 -19.41 -18.51
C HIS A 608 20.92 -20.64 -17.62
N GLU A 609 21.79 -21.66 -17.79
CA GLU A 609 21.63 -22.96 -17.14
C GLU A 609 20.20 -23.55 -17.34
N GLY A 610 19.62 -23.30 -18.52
CA GLY A 610 18.27 -23.74 -18.87
C GLY A 610 17.13 -22.94 -18.22
N TRP A 611 17.41 -21.87 -17.45
CA TRP A 611 16.38 -21.05 -16.81
C TRP A 611 16.34 -19.64 -17.42
N LEU A 612 15.14 -19.20 -17.81
CA LEU A 612 14.88 -17.85 -18.28
C LEU A 612 14.12 -17.04 -17.21
N PRO A 613 14.68 -15.92 -16.72
CA PRO A 613 13.94 -14.95 -15.93
C PRO A 613 12.83 -14.27 -16.74
N TYR A 614 11.60 -14.26 -16.23
CA TYR A 614 10.51 -13.43 -16.77
C TYR A 614 9.60 -12.97 -15.63
N LEU A 615 9.35 -11.66 -15.55
CA LEU A 615 8.62 -11.03 -14.43
C LEU A 615 9.22 -11.41 -13.05
N ASN A 616 8.41 -12.02 -12.19
CA ASN A 616 8.80 -12.56 -10.88
C ASN A 616 8.91 -14.10 -10.90
N THR A 617 9.16 -14.68 -12.08
CA THR A 617 9.31 -16.13 -12.28
C THR A 617 10.59 -16.45 -13.04
N GLN A 618 11.02 -17.70 -12.93
CA GLN A 618 12.01 -18.31 -13.79
C GLN A 618 11.35 -19.52 -14.46
N ILE A 619 11.53 -19.65 -15.77
CA ILE A 619 10.92 -20.69 -16.58
C ILE A 619 12.02 -21.56 -17.15
N ASN A 620 11.86 -22.87 -17.04
CA ASN A 620 12.67 -23.86 -17.72
C ASN A 620 11.74 -24.64 -18.65
N ILE A 621 12.10 -24.78 -19.92
CA ILE A 621 11.37 -25.60 -20.88
C ILE A 621 12.32 -26.70 -21.34
N SER A 622 11.91 -27.95 -21.14
CA SER A 622 12.68 -29.14 -21.50
C SER A 622 11.75 -30.29 -21.86
N SER A 623 12.05 -31.00 -22.95
CA SER A 623 11.32 -32.20 -23.40
C SER A 623 9.79 -32.00 -23.47
N GLY A 624 9.34 -30.89 -24.05
CA GLY A 624 7.91 -30.55 -24.19
C GLY A 624 7.19 -30.25 -22.86
N ARG A 625 7.92 -30.12 -21.75
CA ARG A 625 7.39 -29.74 -20.43
C ARG A 625 8.00 -28.43 -19.97
N TYR A 626 7.29 -27.73 -19.09
CA TYR A 626 7.81 -26.51 -18.48
C TYR A 626 7.81 -26.64 -16.95
N ASN A 627 8.84 -26.07 -16.33
CA ASN A 627 8.93 -25.85 -14.90
C ASN A 627 9.01 -24.36 -14.61
N VAL A 628 8.33 -23.92 -13.56
CA VAL A 628 8.37 -22.54 -13.11
C VAL A 628 8.73 -22.49 -11.64
N LYS A 629 9.59 -21.55 -11.28
CA LYS A 629 9.90 -21.20 -9.89
C LYS A 629 9.83 -19.71 -9.62
N TRP A 630 9.68 -19.33 -8.36
CA TRP A 630 9.67 -17.92 -7.98
C TRP A 630 11.06 -17.32 -8.14
N TYR A 631 11.12 -16.15 -8.77
CA TYR A 631 12.37 -15.46 -9.05
C TYR A 631 12.39 -14.06 -8.45
N ARG A 632 13.57 -13.66 -7.97
CA ARG A 632 13.90 -12.31 -7.53
C ARG A 632 15.06 -11.82 -8.40
N LYS A 633 14.85 -10.71 -9.11
CA LYS A 633 15.91 -10.04 -9.87
C LYS A 633 17.11 -9.80 -8.94
N GLY A 634 18.33 -10.08 -9.41
CA GLY A 634 19.56 -9.95 -8.60
C GLY A 634 19.80 -8.53 -8.08
N SER A 635 19.21 -7.52 -8.73
CA SER A 635 19.24 -6.12 -8.27
C SER A 635 18.33 -5.81 -7.09
N SER A 636 17.40 -6.70 -6.72
CA SER A 636 16.48 -6.47 -5.61
C SER A 636 17.17 -6.64 -4.26
N LYS A 637 17.11 -5.61 -3.41
CA LYS A 637 17.60 -5.70 -2.01
C LYS A 637 16.62 -6.39 -1.06
N ASN A 638 15.57 -6.99 -1.62
CA ASN A 638 14.54 -7.75 -0.90
C ASN A 638 13.96 -6.98 0.31
N ILE A 639 13.75 -5.67 0.14
CA ILE A 639 13.18 -4.79 1.17
C ILE A 639 11.67 -4.97 1.21
N LEU A 640 11.16 -5.35 2.39
CA LEU A 640 9.75 -5.44 2.70
C LEU A 640 9.39 -4.40 3.77
N LEU A 641 8.11 -4.31 4.12
CA LEU A 641 7.70 -3.64 5.34
C LEU A 641 8.34 -4.34 6.54
N HIS A 642 9.28 -3.68 7.21
CA HIS A 642 10.00 -4.24 8.36
C HIS A 642 9.07 -4.61 9.53
N SER A 643 9.38 -5.67 10.27
CA SER A 643 8.52 -6.19 11.35
C SER A 643 8.27 -5.21 12.50
N LYS A 644 9.26 -4.34 12.78
CA LYS A 644 9.18 -3.27 13.79
C LYS A 644 8.45 -2.00 13.32
N SER A 645 8.07 -1.90 12.04
CA SER A 645 7.39 -0.71 11.51
C SER A 645 6.05 -0.45 12.22
N ALA A 646 5.70 0.83 12.42
CA ALA A 646 4.47 1.28 13.10
C ALA A 646 3.23 1.12 12.21
N HIS A 647 2.95 -0.12 11.83
CA HIS A 647 1.77 -0.53 11.08
C HIS A 647 0.98 -1.59 11.87
N PRO A 648 -0.35 -1.71 11.64
CA PRO A 648 -1.12 -2.78 12.24
C PRO A 648 -0.50 -4.15 11.95
N GLU A 649 -0.46 -5.03 12.95
CA GLU A 649 0.14 -6.36 12.79
C GLU A 649 -0.56 -7.18 11.69
N ALA A 650 -1.84 -6.92 11.44
CA ALA A 650 -2.57 -7.51 10.32
C ALA A 650 -1.97 -7.16 8.95
N VAL A 651 -1.49 -5.92 8.76
CA VAL A 651 -0.86 -5.44 7.52
C VAL A 651 0.50 -6.11 7.35
N LYS A 652 1.35 -6.09 8.38
CA LYS A 652 2.68 -6.74 8.38
C LYS A 652 2.57 -8.25 8.06
N ARG A 653 1.65 -8.95 8.72
CA ARG A 653 1.36 -10.37 8.41
C ARG A 653 0.81 -10.57 7.00
N ALA A 654 0.03 -9.64 6.47
CA ALA A 654 -0.50 -9.74 5.11
C ALA A 654 0.61 -9.61 4.06
N VAL A 655 1.55 -8.68 4.25
CA VAL A 655 2.73 -8.53 3.38
C VAL A 655 3.53 -9.83 3.30
N VAL A 656 3.90 -10.40 4.45
CA VAL A 656 4.66 -11.65 4.51
C VAL A 656 3.84 -12.82 3.95
N ARG A 657 2.57 -12.98 4.36
CA ARG A 657 1.70 -14.06 3.86
C ARG A 657 1.56 -14.00 2.34
N ASN A 658 1.37 -12.81 1.77
CA ASN A 658 1.22 -12.65 0.33
C ASN A 658 2.53 -13.00 -0.39
N MET A 659 3.70 -12.62 0.15
CA MET A 659 4.98 -13.06 -0.40
C MET A 659 5.10 -14.59 -0.45
N TYR A 660 4.81 -15.30 0.64
CA TYR A 660 4.85 -16.78 0.65
C TYR A 660 3.83 -17.40 -0.31
N ARG A 661 2.62 -16.80 -0.40
CA ARG A 661 1.60 -17.25 -1.37
C ARG A 661 2.07 -17.06 -2.80
N THR A 662 2.68 -15.93 -3.14
CA THR A 662 3.27 -15.70 -4.46
C THR A 662 4.41 -16.67 -4.71
N ALA A 663 5.33 -16.82 -3.76
CA ALA A 663 6.50 -17.69 -3.88
C ALA A 663 6.13 -19.15 -4.15
N THR A 664 5.01 -19.64 -3.60
CA THR A 664 4.55 -21.02 -3.82
C THR A 664 3.55 -21.14 -4.97
N GLY A 665 2.72 -20.12 -5.17
CA GLY A 665 1.63 -20.13 -6.14
C GLY A 665 2.08 -20.00 -7.59
N VAL A 666 3.27 -19.47 -7.85
CA VAL A 666 3.84 -19.40 -9.20
C VAL A 666 4.56 -20.69 -9.62
N CYS A 667 4.85 -21.60 -8.68
CA CYS A 667 5.67 -22.78 -8.96
C CYS A 667 4.87 -23.98 -9.49
N THR A 668 5.47 -24.78 -10.36
CA THR A 668 4.87 -25.99 -10.96
C THR A 668 5.09 -27.24 -10.10
N GLY A 669 6.31 -27.48 -9.59
CA GLY A 669 6.69 -28.67 -8.82
C GLY A 669 6.95 -28.43 -7.32
N GLU A 670 7.05 -29.50 -6.54
CA GLU A 670 7.32 -29.41 -5.09
C GLU A 670 8.76 -28.99 -4.77
N VAL A 671 9.72 -29.36 -5.63
CA VAL A 671 11.13 -28.97 -5.48
C VAL A 671 11.24 -27.45 -5.62
N GLU A 672 10.67 -26.88 -6.67
CA GLU A 672 10.64 -25.43 -6.93
C GLU A 672 9.89 -24.67 -5.84
N ARG A 673 8.81 -25.27 -5.30
CA ARG A 673 8.08 -24.68 -4.16
C ARG A 673 8.92 -24.68 -2.89
N GLU A 674 9.73 -25.70 -2.65
CA GLU A 674 10.60 -25.76 -1.47
C GLU A 674 11.76 -24.76 -1.58
N GLU A 675 12.41 -24.66 -2.75
CA GLU A 675 13.41 -23.62 -3.04
C GLU A 675 12.84 -22.21 -2.81
N SER A 676 11.65 -21.96 -3.37
CA SER A 676 10.98 -20.66 -3.27
C SER A 676 10.55 -20.33 -1.83
N ARG A 677 10.16 -21.34 -1.04
CA ARG A 677 9.87 -21.20 0.39
C ARG A 677 11.11 -20.86 1.20
N LYS A 678 12.25 -21.49 0.91
CA LYS A 678 13.54 -21.19 1.56
C LYS A 678 13.96 -19.74 1.26
N LEU A 679 13.87 -19.31 0.00
CA LEU A 679 14.12 -17.92 -0.40
C LEU A 679 13.21 -16.94 0.33
N ALA A 680 11.90 -17.20 0.36
CA ALA A 680 10.93 -16.37 1.08
C ALA A 680 11.22 -16.29 2.58
N SER A 681 11.72 -17.39 3.18
CA SER A 681 12.12 -17.45 4.58
C SER A 681 13.35 -16.62 4.88
N GLY A 682 14.37 -16.67 4.01
CA GLY A 682 15.54 -15.79 4.08
C GLY A 682 15.13 -14.32 4.03
N ILE A 683 14.32 -13.94 3.03
CA ILE A 683 13.83 -12.56 2.87
C ILE A 683 13.01 -12.10 4.09
N ALA A 684 12.13 -12.93 4.62
CA ALA A 684 11.36 -12.60 5.82
C ALA A 684 12.28 -12.32 7.02
N THR A 685 13.30 -13.16 7.20
CA THR A 685 14.28 -13.04 8.29
C THR A 685 15.06 -11.73 8.20
N LEU A 686 15.54 -11.37 7.00
CA LEU A 686 16.23 -10.08 6.73
C LEU A 686 15.37 -8.84 7.02
N ASN A 687 14.04 -8.98 7.02
CA ASN A 687 13.11 -7.89 7.33
C ASN A 687 12.59 -7.94 8.78
N GLY A 688 13.30 -8.68 9.64
CA GLY A 688 13.01 -8.77 11.07
C GLY A 688 11.86 -9.71 11.43
N TYR A 689 11.38 -10.54 10.50
CA TYR A 689 10.35 -11.53 10.79
C TYR A 689 11.00 -12.85 11.22
N GLY A 690 11.05 -13.11 12.53
CA GLY A 690 11.58 -14.37 13.06
C GLY A 690 10.67 -15.57 12.78
N THR A 691 11.25 -16.78 12.73
CA THR A 691 10.60 -18.10 12.63
C THR A 691 9.81 -18.50 13.87
N LYS A 692 9.18 -17.54 14.57
CA LYS A 692 8.15 -17.86 15.56
C LYS A 692 6.92 -18.35 14.80
N GLN A 693 6.80 -19.67 14.60
CA GLN A 693 5.53 -20.31 14.29
C GLN A 693 4.57 -20.10 15.48
N ARG A 694 4.03 -18.90 15.63
CA ARG A 694 2.72 -18.78 16.28
C ARG A 694 1.75 -19.43 15.31
N LYS A 695 1.41 -20.70 15.59
CA LYS A 695 0.11 -21.26 15.20
C LYS A 695 -1.00 -20.49 15.95
N SER A 696 -1.12 -19.18 15.72
CA SER A 696 -2.40 -18.53 15.88
C SER A 696 -3.19 -18.93 14.65
N GLY A 697 -4.13 -19.86 14.82
CA GLY A 697 -5.25 -20.00 13.92
C GLY A 697 -6.04 -18.69 13.91
N SER A 698 -5.50 -17.68 13.23
CA SER A 698 -6.29 -16.56 12.76
C SER A 698 -7.17 -17.16 11.69
N LYS A 699 -8.39 -17.54 12.10
CA LYS A 699 -9.47 -17.73 11.14
C LYS A 699 -9.48 -16.46 10.32
N GLY A 700 -9.26 -16.58 9.01
CA GLY A 700 -9.58 -15.49 8.11
C GLY A 700 -11.01 -15.08 8.45
N HIS A 701 -11.18 -13.88 8.98
CA HIS A 701 -12.49 -13.26 8.92
C HIS A 701 -12.82 -13.23 7.42
N PRO A 702 -14.04 -13.64 7.02
CA PRO A 702 -14.48 -13.36 5.68
C PRO A 702 -14.18 -11.88 5.41
N LEU A 703 -13.62 -11.57 4.24
CA LEU A 703 -13.63 -10.21 3.74
C LEU A 703 -15.11 -9.79 3.79
N ARG A 704 -15.48 -9.00 4.81
CA ARG A 704 -16.78 -8.34 4.79
C ARG A 704 -16.75 -7.49 3.54
N ASN A 705 -17.78 -7.59 2.70
CA ASN A 705 -17.82 -6.77 1.50
C ASN A 705 -17.99 -5.31 1.96
N HIS A 706 -16.88 -4.57 2.00
CA HIS A 706 -16.80 -3.21 2.54
C HIS A 706 -17.17 -2.15 1.51
N GLU A 707 -17.60 -2.55 0.31
CA GLU A 707 -17.81 -1.65 -0.84
C GLU A 707 -18.81 -0.52 -0.56
N ASN A 708 -19.74 -0.74 0.38
CA ASN A 708 -20.77 0.24 0.76
C ASN A 708 -20.56 0.89 2.14
N MET A 709 -19.44 0.59 2.83
CA MET A 709 -19.19 1.12 4.17
C MET A 709 -18.44 2.46 4.14
N VAL A 710 -18.77 3.32 5.10
CA VAL A 710 -18.09 4.60 5.31
C VAL A 710 -16.75 4.40 6.03
N HIS A 711 -15.74 5.19 5.69
CA HIS A 711 -14.38 5.01 6.20
C HIS A 711 -14.04 6.00 7.32
N LEU A 712 -13.91 5.52 8.56
CA LEU A 712 -13.30 6.27 9.65
C LEU A 712 -11.78 6.18 9.54
N ARG A 713 -11.11 7.27 9.14
CA ARG A 713 -9.64 7.33 9.05
C ARG A 713 -9.08 7.93 10.32
N LEU A 714 -8.28 7.15 11.06
CA LEU A 714 -7.61 7.61 12.28
C LEU A 714 -6.13 7.25 12.27
N PRO A 715 -5.28 8.04 12.94
CA PRO A 715 -3.87 7.70 13.11
C PRO A 715 -3.71 6.36 13.83
N PHE A 716 -2.79 5.54 13.32
CA PHE A 716 -2.42 4.29 13.97
C PHE A 716 -1.49 4.55 15.14
N ILE A 717 -1.94 4.21 16.35
CA ILE A 717 -1.14 4.26 17.58
C ILE A 717 -0.64 2.86 17.95
N SER A 718 -1.58 1.91 18.11
CA SER A 718 -1.28 0.51 18.38
C SER A 718 -2.47 -0.38 18.00
N ASP A 719 -2.24 -1.68 17.84
CA ASP A 719 -3.33 -2.65 17.61
C ASP A 719 -4.35 -2.67 18.76
N LYS A 720 -3.92 -2.34 20.00
CA LYS A 720 -4.79 -2.21 21.17
C LYS A 720 -5.76 -1.04 21.01
N VAL A 721 -5.24 0.16 20.71
CA VAL A 721 -6.06 1.35 20.44
C VAL A 721 -7.04 1.09 19.29
N SER A 722 -6.58 0.51 18.18
CA SER A 722 -7.46 0.17 17.05
C SER A 722 -8.53 -0.87 17.42
N ALA A 723 -8.27 -1.78 18.35
CA ALA A 723 -9.26 -2.74 18.83
C ALA A 723 -10.33 -2.05 19.70
N GLU A 724 -9.91 -1.15 20.61
CA GLU A 724 -10.83 -0.36 21.44
C GLU A 724 -11.71 0.55 20.59
N VAL A 725 -11.16 1.24 19.58
CA VAL A 725 -11.96 2.05 18.65
C VAL A 725 -12.98 1.20 17.89
N ARG A 726 -12.62 0.00 17.45
CA ARG A 726 -13.59 -0.93 16.81
C ARG A 726 -14.70 -1.36 17.76
N GLN A 727 -14.42 -1.49 19.06
CA GLN A 727 -15.46 -1.74 20.06
C GLN A 727 -16.36 -0.51 20.23
N CYS A 728 -15.83 0.71 20.20
CA CYS A 728 -16.64 1.94 20.21
C CYS A 728 -17.56 2.04 18.97
N ILE A 729 -17.06 1.70 17.77
CA ILE A 729 -17.89 1.63 16.56
C ILE A 729 -19.04 0.64 16.75
N ALA A 730 -18.78 -0.51 17.38
CA ALA A 730 -19.83 -1.50 17.64
C ALA A 730 -20.84 -1.01 18.71
N ARG A 731 -20.37 -0.38 19.79
CA ARG A 731 -21.24 0.20 20.84
C ARG A 731 -22.12 1.34 20.33
N ALA A 732 -21.63 2.10 19.35
CA ALA A 732 -22.38 3.16 18.68
C ALA A 732 -23.37 2.64 17.62
N ASP A 733 -23.55 1.32 17.48
CA ASP A 733 -24.39 0.70 16.44
C ASP A 733 -24.00 1.14 15.01
N LEU A 734 -22.68 1.20 14.75
CA LEU A 734 -22.08 1.57 13.46
C LEU A 734 -21.26 0.43 12.84
N ALA A 735 -21.30 -0.78 13.40
CA ALA A 735 -20.49 -1.92 12.95
C ALA A 735 -20.79 -2.42 11.52
N ASN A 736 -21.95 -2.05 10.97
CA ASN A 736 -22.36 -2.37 9.60
C ASN A 736 -22.25 -1.16 8.65
N ASP A 737 -22.05 0.04 9.19
CA ASP A 737 -21.96 1.28 8.41
C ASP A 737 -20.53 1.82 8.30
N VAL A 738 -19.67 1.53 9.28
CA VAL A 738 -18.34 2.17 9.40
C VAL A 738 -17.21 1.15 9.49
N VAL A 739 -16.17 1.36 8.68
CA VAL A 739 -14.91 0.61 8.76
C VAL A 739 -13.77 1.53 9.21
N LEU A 740 -13.00 1.06 10.21
CA LEU A 740 -11.81 1.75 10.69
C LEU A 740 -10.64 1.55 9.73
N ILE A 741 -10.11 2.64 9.21
CA ILE A 741 -8.88 2.69 8.41
C ILE A 741 -7.78 3.31 9.27
N ASN A 742 -6.83 2.47 9.69
CA ASN A 742 -5.65 2.91 10.43
C ASN A 742 -4.66 3.55 9.47
N VAL A 743 -4.31 4.81 9.72
CA VAL A 743 -3.34 5.59 8.95
C VAL A 743 -2.00 5.55 9.68
N PRO A 744 -0.98 4.83 9.16
CA PRO A 744 0.36 4.85 9.75
C PRO A 744 0.94 6.27 9.75
N SER A 745 1.83 6.52 10.70
CA SER A 745 2.67 7.71 10.72
C SER A 745 3.61 7.78 9.51
N ASP A 746 4.25 8.93 9.32
CA ASP A 746 5.17 9.15 8.22
C ASP A 746 6.32 8.14 8.24
N ASN A 747 6.64 7.62 7.05
CA ASN A 747 7.74 6.70 6.85
C ASN A 747 9.06 7.42 6.58
N ILE A 748 10.18 6.71 6.72
CA ILE A 748 11.53 7.27 6.54
C ILE A 748 11.66 7.95 5.17
N LYS A 749 11.10 7.35 4.10
CA LYS A 749 11.07 7.97 2.76
C LYS A 749 10.45 9.36 2.80
N ARG A 750 9.28 9.51 3.40
CA ARG A 750 8.54 10.79 3.44
C ARG A 750 9.24 11.83 4.33
N LEU A 751 9.99 11.38 5.32
CA LEU A 751 10.74 12.24 6.24
C LEU A 751 12.06 12.76 5.65
N LEU A 752 12.72 11.97 4.80
CA LEU A 752 14.06 12.25 4.29
C LEU A 752 14.13 12.62 2.80
N ILE A 753 13.26 12.04 1.96
CA ILE A 753 13.32 12.21 0.50
C ILE A 753 12.39 13.34 0.05
N ARG A 754 12.88 14.17 -0.87
CA ARG A 754 12.10 15.24 -1.50
C ARG A 754 12.24 15.18 -3.03
N ASN A 755 11.12 14.96 -3.71
CA ASN A 755 11.10 14.96 -5.18
C ASN A 755 11.30 16.38 -5.77
N ARG A 756 10.82 17.43 -5.08
CA ARG A 756 10.99 18.84 -5.48
C ARG A 756 12.15 19.51 -4.74
N LEU A 757 13.32 18.85 -4.69
CA LEU A 757 14.46 19.34 -3.91
C LEU A 757 15.01 20.67 -4.44
N TYR A 758 15.10 20.83 -5.77
CA TYR A 758 15.69 22.00 -6.43
C TYR A 758 14.68 23.10 -6.75
N ASP A 759 13.37 22.80 -6.72
CA ASP A 759 12.31 23.72 -7.16
C ASP A 759 11.48 24.30 -6.01
N ARG A 760 12.01 24.26 -4.78
CA ARG A 760 11.36 24.79 -3.58
C ARG A 760 11.75 26.21 -3.24
N ALA A 761 12.74 26.81 -3.90
CA ALA A 761 13.11 28.19 -3.62
C ALA A 761 11.96 29.15 -3.94
N CYS A 762 11.75 30.12 -3.06
CA CYS A 762 10.86 31.24 -3.34
C CYS A 762 11.48 32.09 -4.45
N ALA A 763 10.83 32.15 -5.61
CA ALA A 763 11.22 33.03 -6.72
C ALA A 763 10.43 34.35 -6.73
N THR A 764 9.70 34.65 -5.66
CA THR A 764 8.90 35.88 -5.55
C THR A 764 9.72 36.95 -4.84
N ASP A 765 10.00 38.05 -5.54
CA ASP A 765 10.62 39.23 -4.96
C ASP A 765 9.76 39.80 -3.83
N ASN A 766 10.40 40.20 -2.74
CA ASN A 766 9.73 40.74 -1.53
C ASN A 766 8.56 39.86 -1.05
N CYS A 767 8.74 38.53 -1.07
CA CYS A 767 7.71 37.60 -0.61
C CYS A 767 7.37 37.85 0.87
N VAL A 768 6.11 38.13 1.19
CA VAL A 768 5.66 38.35 2.58
C VAL A 768 5.50 37.06 3.40
N ILE A 769 5.66 35.89 2.78
CA ILE A 769 5.42 34.58 3.42
C ILE A 769 6.72 33.96 3.90
N CYS A 770 7.66 33.81 2.98
CA CYS A 770 8.89 33.05 3.23
C CYS A 770 9.80 33.63 4.32
N PRO A 771 9.89 34.96 4.56
CA PRO A 771 10.68 35.53 5.66
C PRO A 771 10.23 35.06 7.04
N PHE A 772 8.95 34.76 7.21
CA PHE A 772 8.36 34.33 8.49
C PHE A 772 8.07 32.81 8.52
N GLY A 773 8.49 32.09 7.50
CA GLY A 773 8.29 30.65 7.33
C GLY A 773 9.53 29.95 6.80
N ARG A 774 9.33 28.86 6.07
CA ARG A 774 10.40 28.19 5.32
C ARG A 774 10.42 28.70 3.88
N SER A 775 11.61 28.74 3.29
CA SER A 775 11.74 29.01 1.85
C SER A 775 10.86 28.06 1.05
N GLY A 776 9.98 28.63 0.22
CA GLY A 776 9.00 27.89 -0.59
C GLY A 776 7.63 27.67 0.06
N ASP A 777 7.39 28.17 1.28
CA ASP A 777 6.08 28.06 1.94
C ASP A 777 4.97 28.78 1.13
N CYS A 778 5.33 29.80 0.35
CA CYS A 778 4.43 30.49 -0.57
C CYS A 778 3.83 29.58 -1.67
N THR A 779 4.48 28.47 -2.00
CA THR A 779 4.01 27.51 -3.03
C THR A 779 3.19 26.36 -2.46
N GLN A 780 3.03 26.28 -1.14
CA GLN A 780 2.30 25.20 -0.49
C GLN A 780 0.78 25.37 -0.67
N ARG A 781 0.08 24.24 -0.73
CA ARG A 781 -1.39 24.15 -0.90
C ARG A 781 -2.02 23.44 0.30
N GLY A 782 -3.33 23.63 0.46
CA GLY A 782 -4.08 22.99 1.53
C GLY A 782 -3.59 23.47 2.89
N THR A 783 -3.38 24.78 3.04
CA THR A 783 -2.82 25.37 4.26
C THR A 783 -3.89 26.05 5.08
N VAL A 784 -3.79 25.91 6.40
CA VAL A 784 -4.37 26.86 7.37
C VAL A 784 -3.24 27.79 7.78
N TYR A 785 -3.47 29.10 7.68
CA TYR A 785 -2.43 30.12 7.85
C TYR A 785 -2.93 31.26 8.73
N GLN A 786 -1.98 31.93 9.37
CA GLN A 786 -2.16 33.14 10.15
C GLN A 786 -1.50 34.31 9.43
N LEU A 787 -2.20 35.44 9.35
CA LEU A 787 -1.63 36.75 9.06
C LEU A 787 -1.66 37.57 10.36
N GLN A 788 -0.60 38.32 10.62
CA GLN A 788 -0.50 39.21 11.78
C GLN A 788 -0.12 40.61 11.31
N CYS A 789 -0.85 41.62 11.78
CA CYS A 789 -0.48 43.02 11.58
C CYS A 789 0.79 43.35 12.37
N SER A 790 1.79 43.91 11.72
CA SER A 790 3.03 44.31 12.39
C SER A 790 2.89 45.58 13.24
N ALA A 791 1.85 46.39 13.01
CA ALA A 791 1.64 47.67 13.71
C ALA A 791 0.92 47.48 15.06
N CYS A 792 -0.18 46.73 15.10
CA CYS A 792 -1.00 46.51 16.30
C CYS A 792 -0.97 45.07 16.84
N GLY A 793 -0.38 44.13 16.10
CA GLY A 793 -0.28 42.73 16.53
C GLY A 793 -1.53 41.88 16.26
N GLU A 794 -2.61 42.49 15.78
CA GLU A 794 -3.89 41.85 15.46
C GLU A 794 -3.75 40.73 14.43
N ILE A 795 -4.54 39.66 14.60
CA ILE A 795 -4.37 38.42 13.83
C ILE A 795 -5.60 38.06 12.99
N TYR A 796 -5.34 37.49 11.82
CA TYR A 796 -6.31 36.85 10.94
C TYR A 796 -5.94 35.39 10.67
N ILE A 797 -6.90 34.48 10.73
CA ILE A 797 -6.71 33.06 10.44
C ILE A 797 -7.55 32.65 9.23
N GLY A 798 -6.89 32.12 8.21
CA GLY A 798 -7.50 31.71 6.94
C GLY A 798 -7.16 30.28 6.53
N GLU A 799 -7.89 29.75 5.54
CA GLU A 799 -7.53 28.52 4.82
C GLU A 799 -7.43 28.74 3.32
N THR A 800 -6.63 27.92 2.64
CA THR A 800 -6.61 27.86 1.18
C THR A 800 -6.27 26.47 0.64
N GLY A 801 -7.02 26.01 -0.36
CA GLY A 801 -6.67 24.86 -1.19
C GLY A 801 -5.74 25.19 -2.37
N ARG A 802 -5.53 26.49 -2.66
CA ARG A 802 -4.61 26.99 -3.69
C ARG A 802 -3.23 27.27 -3.09
N MET A 803 -2.28 27.72 -3.90
CA MET A 803 -0.97 28.14 -3.39
C MET A 803 -1.15 29.31 -2.41
N LEU A 804 -0.49 29.23 -1.26
CA LEU A 804 -0.61 30.24 -0.20
C LEU A 804 -0.24 31.65 -0.71
N GLY A 805 0.79 31.76 -1.55
CA GLY A 805 1.21 33.00 -2.19
C GLY A 805 0.11 33.70 -2.99
N ILE A 806 -0.71 32.94 -3.70
CA ILE A 806 -1.86 33.50 -4.45
C ILE A 806 -2.88 34.07 -3.46
N ARG A 807 -3.21 33.31 -2.41
CA ARG A 807 -4.19 33.74 -1.41
C ARG A 807 -3.74 34.98 -0.64
N VAL A 808 -2.45 35.07 -0.30
CA VAL A 808 -1.92 36.25 0.40
C VAL A 808 -1.86 37.47 -0.52
N LYS A 809 -1.56 37.29 -1.82
CA LYS A 809 -1.65 38.39 -2.81
C LYS A 809 -3.06 38.97 -2.91
N GLU A 810 -4.10 38.13 -2.83
CA GLU A 810 -5.49 38.60 -2.78
C GLU A 810 -5.78 39.45 -1.54
N HIS A 811 -5.32 39.00 -0.38
CA HIS A 811 -5.43 39.75 0.88
C HIS A 811 -4.71 41.11 0.80
N LEU A 812 -3.49 41.13 0.28
CA LEU A 812 -2.73 42.38 0.07
C LEU A 812 -3.41 43.30 -0.95
N ALA A 813 -4.03 42.75 -2.00
CA ALA A 813 -4.78 43.55 -2.96
C ALA A 813 -6.06 44.14 -2.36
N GLY A 814 -6.69 43.46 -1.39
CA GLY A 814 -7.79 43.99 -0.58
C GLY A 814 -7.34 45.11 0.36
N LYS A 815 -6.21 44.91 1.06
CA LYS A 815 -5.54 45.92 1.92
C LYS A 815 -5.23 47.21 1.14
N ARG A 816 -4.56 47.09 -0.01
CA ARG A 816 -4.19 48.23 -0.85
C ARG A 816 -5.40 49.04 -1.32
N ARG A 817 -6.50 48.36 -1.64
CA ARG A 817 -7.75 48.99 -2.09
C ARG A 817 -8.61 49.56 -0.95
N GLY A 818 -8.24 49.36 0.32
CA GLY A 818 -9.09 49.73 1.45
C GLY A 818 -10.46 49.04 1.40
N SER A 819 -10.54 47.80 0.91
CA SER A 819 -11.84 47.15 0.74
C SER A 819 -12.40 46.68 2.07
N LEU A 820 -13.54 47.25 2.49
CA LEU A 820 -14.30 46.85 3.68
C LEU A 820 -14.81 45.39 3.63
N LEU A 821 -14.84 44.79 2.44
CA LEU A 821 -15.21 43.38 2.24
C LEU A 821 -14.05 42.41 2.57
N THR A 822 -12.83 42.92 2.72
CA THR A 822 -11.65 42.10 3.02
C THR A 822 -11.14 42.38 4.43
N PRO A 823 -10.75 41.35 5.21
CA PRO A 823 -10.30 41.53 6.59
C PRO A 823 -9.20 42.59 6.74
N LEU A 824 -8.16 42.53 5.89
CA LEU A 824 -7.05 43.49 5.94
C LEU A 824 -7.43 44.88 5.42
N GLY A 825 -8.33 44.98 4.43
CA GLY A 825 -8.80 46.26 3.92
C GLY A 825 -9.67 47.01 4.93
N LYS A 826 -10.56 46.28 5.61
CA LYS A 826 -11.36 46.79 6.72
C LYS A 826 -10.47 47.27 7.87
N HIS A 827 -9.56 46.42 8.33
CA HIS A 827 -8.59 46.72 9.40
C HIS A 827 -7.76 47.99 9.10
N ARG A 828 -7.31 48.14 7.86
CA ARG A 828 -6.56 49.33 7.43
C ARG A 828 -7.36 50.61 7.62
N LEU A 829 -8.63 50.61 7.24
CA LEU A 829 -9.47 51.81 7.28
C LEU A 829 -9.95 52.11 8.70
N GLU A 830 -10.39 51.10 9.43
CA GLU A 830 -11.05 51.27 10.73
C GLU A 830 -10.04 51.43 11.87
N ASP A 831 -8.97 50.62 11.88
CA ASP A 831 -8.04 50.57 13.03
C ASP A 831 -6.75 51.34 12.78
N HIS A 832 -6.42 51.61 11.51
CA HIS A 832 -5.22 52.35 11.11
C HIS A 832 -5.52 53.66 10.35
N GLN A 833 -6.78 54.11 10.32
CA GLN A 833 -7.17 55.38 9.69
C GLN A 833 -6.72 55.52 8.22
N GLY A 834 -6.53 54.41 7.52
CA GLY A 834 -6.04 54.37 6.14
C GLY A 834 -4.51 54.23 5.98
N GLU A 835 -3.75 54.32 7.07
CA GLU A 835 -2.29 54.12 7.04
C GLU A 835 -1.93 52.68 6.68
N ASP A 836 -0.84 52.51 5.93
CA ASP A 836 -0.41 51.18 5.49
C ASP A 836 0.40 50.45 6.59
N PHE A 837 0.30 49.12 6.62
CA PHE A 837 1.01 48.29 7.60
C PHE A 837 1.57 47.00 7.00
N ASP A 838 2.67 46.51 7.57
CA ASP A 838 3.26 45.22 7.18
C ASP A 838 2.53 44.03 7.80
N ILE A 839 2.61 42.87 7.12
CA ILE A 839 2.03 41.62 7.62
C ILE A 839 3.06 40.51 7.77
N LYS A 840 2.92 39.74 8.84
CA LYS A 840 3.66 38.49 9.06
C LYS A 840 2.76 37.30 8.73
N CYS A 841 3.24 36.36 7.90
CA CYS A 841 2.45 35.19 7.50
C CYS A 841 3.08 33.88 8.03
N LYS A 842 2.28 33.06 8.73
CA LYS A 842 2.71 31.77 9.29
C LYS A 842 1.75 30.66 8.90
N ILE A 843 2.29 29.51 8.48
CA ILE A 843 1.47 28.30 8.27
C ILE A 843 1.22 27.62 9.63
N LEU A 844 -0.04 27.39 9.96
CA LEU A 844 -0.47 26.70 11.18
C LEU A 844 -0.63 25.18 10.95
N ALA A 845 -1.21 24.78 9.82
CA ALA A 845 -1.44 23.37 9.51
C ALA A 845 -1.50 23.09 7.99
N TYR A 846 -1.31 21.83 7.61
CA TYR A 846 -1.49 21.32 6.24
C TYR A 846 -2.61 20.26 6.21
N GLU A 847 -3.63 20.48 5.39
CA GLU A 847 -4.74 19.56 5.14
C GLU A 847 -5.33 19.79 3.75
N ASN A 848 -5.28 18.78 2.88
CA ASN A 848 -5.72 18.89 1.49
C ASN A 848 -7.23 18.77 1.34
N GLU A 849 -7.88 18.01 2.22
CA GLU A 849 -9.31 17.80 2.15
C GLU A 849 -10.05 19.02 2.71
N ILE A 850 -11.01 19.54 1.94
CA ILE A 850 -11.61 20.85 2.19
C ILE A 850 -12.40 20.91 3.52
N GLY A 851 -13.18 19.87 3.85
CA GLY A 851 -13.92 19.81 5.11
C GLY A 851 -12.97 19.74 6.31
N ALA A 852 -12.01 18.82 6.26
CA ALA A 852 -10.96 18.71 7.27
C ALA A 852 -10.15 20.01 7.45
N ARG A 853 -9.86 20.74 6.37
CA ARG A 853 -9.15 22.02 6.46
C ARG A 853 -10.01 23.14 7.05
N LYS A 854 -11.29 23.20 6.67
CA LYS A 854 -12.26 24.15 7.23
C LYS A 854 -12.51 23.93 8.72
N ILE A 855 -12.64 22.67 9.18
CA ILE A 855 -12.76 22.41 10.62
C ILE A 855 -11.49 22.84 11.34
N LEU A 856 -10.29 22.56 10.81
CA LEU A 856 -9.04 23.03 11.44
C LEU A 856 -9.00 24.56 11.56
N GLN A 857 -9.36 25.29 10.51
CA GLN A 857 -9.47 26.76 10.56
C GLN A 857 -10.44 27.20 11.67
N ALA A 858 -11.64 26.61 11.74
CA ALA A 858 -12.62 26.95 12.76
C ALA A 858 -12.10 26.69 14.17
N LEU A 859 -11.37 25.59 14.40
CA LEU A 859 -10.77 25.28 15.70
C LEU A 859 -9.72 26.33 16.11
N TYR A 860 -8.84 26.74 15.18
CA TYR A 860 -7.85 27.79 15.44
C TYR A 860 -8.51 29.14 15.74
N ILE A 861 -9.54 29.52 14.97
CA ILE A 861 -10.29 30.77 15.23
C ILE A 861 -10.97 30.72 16.59
N ARG A 862 -11.57 29.59 16.97
CA ARG A 862 -12.23 29.47 18.28
C ARG A 862 -11.25 29.61 19.44
N GLU A 863 -10.09 28.95 19.34
CA GLU A 863 -9.11 28.93 20.43
C GLU A 863 -8.34 30.25 20.55
N ARG A 864 -7.94 30.84 19.42
CA ARG A 864 -7.13 32.07 19.41
C ARG A 864 -7.96 33.34 19.44
N ASN A 865 -9.27 33.24 19.18
CA ASN A 865 -10.20 34.36 19.19
C ASN A 865 -9.75 35.59 18.35
N PRO A 866 -9.24 35.41 17.11
CA PRO A 866 -8.68 36.48 16.31
C PRO A 866 -9.71 37.57 16.00
N GLU A 867 -9.29 38.82 16.13
CA GLU A 867 -10.09 40.05 16.05
C GLU A 867 -10.42 40.39 14.59
N LEU A 868 -9.49 40.12 13.66
CA LEU A 868 -9.68 40.39 12.23
C LEU A 868 -10.65 39.39 11.56
N ASN A 869 -11.01 38.28 12.22
CA ASN A 869 -11.96 37.32 11.68
C ASN A 869 -13.39 37.70 12.06
N ASN A 870 -14.25 37.93 11.07
CA ASN A 870 -15.69 38.17 11.29
C ASN A 870 -16.49 36.90 11.68
N ARG A 871 -15.84 35.73 11.71
CA ARG A 871 -16.38 34.38 12.04
C ARG A 871 -17.54 33.86 11.18
N SER A 872 -18.11 34.67 10.30
CA SER A 872 -19.15 34.28 9.34
C SER A 872 -18.69 33.18 8.36
N GLU A 873 -17.37 33.07 8.17
CA GLU A 873 -16.71 32.10 7.30
C GLU A 873 -16.44 30.74 7.97
N CYS A 874 -16.68 30.61 9.27
CA CYS A 874 -16.43 29.39 10.04
C CYS A 874 -17.59 28.40 9.91
N ILE A 875 -17.25 27.13 9.67
CA ILE A 875 -18.22 26.05 9.84
C ILE A 875 -18.54 25.86 11.32
N ALA A 876 -19.75 25.39 11.63
CA ALA A 876 -20.14 25.11 13.01
C ALA A 876 -19.31 23.94 13.58
N ILE A 877 -18.58 24.21 14.67
CA ILE A 877 -17.93 23.13 15.42
C ILE A 877 -19.03 22.46 16.25
N THR A 878 -19.35 21.21 15.89
CA THR A 878 -20.35 20.42 16.62
C THR A 878 -19.95 20.23 18.07
N SER A 879 -20.95 20.22 18.96
CA SER A 879 -20.78 19.99 20.41
C SER A 879 -19.93 18.76 20.73
N GLU A 880 -20.01 17.73 19.88
CA GLU A 880 -19.30 16.47 19.94
C GLU A 880 -17.78 16.59 19.74
N LEU A 881 -17.31 17.64 19.08
CA LEU A 881 -15.88 17.87 18.78
C LEU A 881 -15.23 18.87 19.73
N LEU A 882 -16.01 19.71 20.43
CA LEU A 882 -15.50 20.68 21.40
C LEU A 882 -14.59 20.06 22.47
N PRO A 883 -14.89 18.87 23.03
CA PRO A 883 -14.04 18.27 24.07
C PRO A 883 -12.62 17.88 23.61
N PHE A 884 -12.36 17.84 22.30
CA PHE A 884 -11.02 17.53 21.75
C PHE A 884 -10.08 18.74 21.72
N ILE A 885 -10.63 19.96 21.77
CA ILE A 885 -9.89 21.21 21.53
C ILE A 885 -8.71 21.41 22.47
N PRO A 886 -8.84 21.21 23.80
CA PRO A 886 -7.73 21.38 24.74
C PRO A 886 -6.52 20.48 24.44
N PHE A 887 -6.72 19.41 23.68
CA PHE A 887 -5.67 18.45 23.32
C PHE A 887 -5.07 18.70 21.93
N CYS A 888 -5.64 19.60 21.14
CA CYS A 888 -5.21 19.85 19.76
C CYS A 888 -3.99 20.77 19.65
N GLY A 889 -3.55 21.41 20.75
CA GLY A 889 -2.40 22.34 20.78
C GLY A 889 -2.49 23.38 19.68
N LEU A 890 -3.59 24.13 19.69
CA LEU A 890 -3.98 25.13 18.70
C LEU A 890 -3.41 26.50 19.02
#